data_AF-A0A5J4SKM6-F1
#
_entry.id   AF-A0A5J4SKM6-F1
#
_cell.length_a   1.000
_cell.length_b   1.000
_cell.length_c   1.000
_cell.angle_alpha   90.00
_cell.angle_beta   90.00
_cell.angle_gamma   90.00
#
_symmetry.space_group_name_H-M   'P 1'
#
loop_
_entity.id
_entity.type
_entity.pdbx_description
1 polymer ?
#
loop_
_entity_poly.entity_id
_entity_poly.type
_entity_poly.pdbx_seq_one_letter_code
_entity_poly.pdbx_strand_id
1 'polypeptide(L)'
;MSIMKTKLNHLFQCLLVVLFLSQSADAYAQAFYADAKGVLREKKSNKEVSFYGVNYTLPFAHAYRMHKALGVDLKKAIDKDVYHFSRLGFNAYRIHVWDVEISDSTGALKENEHLDLLDYLVYKLKERDIKVLFTPMAYWGNGYPERDDTNLSGFSAKWNKQNITKEEPAIVAQERYLKQFVSHVNPYTGVAYKDESDIVGFEINNEPNNDTKPALTTAYVNRMVKAIRSTGCKAPLFYNVSHNFQNTQAFYNAQIDGGTFQWYPTGLVAGRTRKGNFLPATDVYPIPFGNIKNFDKKVRVVYEFDAADIADPYIYPAVARSFRTAGFQWITQFAYDPLEMAWANTEYQTHFLNLAYTPGKAISMKIAAEVVRQVPRLKDYGYYPLDTVFDAFRVSYNEKLSEMNTTTQFMYSNTTQTQPKDARSLTEIAGCGSSPVVAYEGMGAYFLDKLSDGIWRLEIMPDAVWLEDPFAKPSLKRQAAAVLWNEHPMTIRIPNLRDDFTYEATNDGNTRKGNAREAVIQAYPGVYLLIRKDTKNTDWKGDSKWGAIRIKEFVAPESNLCSFAVLHQPAKAITEGSDYKISAKVVGPTLPDSVCVFTNRSSMRRAVPLAMKRTAGYMYELTIPGERMLPSSLNYTIAIYHNGKALTFPANVEGIPMDWDYYSSADWSVLVEPKEQFITLLEAHADFNTIETYMIKGAFVLKTINTGASPEDKRTLINARELKPENRIVVRSYIKDKTDGRFNDLPACKQLYLKTGEVIGISELEVGFVTTDGYTYKFETSVKANALLEIPLDKLVAGKTILRPTAYPSFLPDYFTPKTEIPFDIRKIEFLEITTKEGQSTEHPAFEIKSAWLK
;
A
#
# COMPACT_ATOMS: atom_id res chain seq x y z
N MET A 1 52.45 1.78 58.22
CA MET A 1 51.14 2.30 57.78
C MET A 1 51.11 2.88 56.35
N SER A 2 52.21 3.42 55.80
CA SER A 2 52.21 4.00 54.45
C SER A 2 52.07 2.98 53.31
N ILE A 3 52.67 1.79 53.44
CA ILE A 3 52.69 0.75 52.38
C ILE A 3 51.32 0.06 52.19
N MET A 4 50.46 0.09 53.21
CA MET A 4 49.14 -0.54 53.18
C MET A 4 48.09 0.33 52.47
N LYS A 5 48.25 1.67 52.48
CA LYS A 5 47.36 2.61 51.77
C LYS A 5 47.57 2.59 50.25
N THR A 6 48.80 2.40 49.78
CA THR A 6 49.12 2.34 48.34
C THR A 6 48.58 1.09 47.67
N LYS A 7 48.64 -0.07 48.34
CA LYS A 7 48.08 -1.33 47.81
C LYS A 7 46.54 -1.31 47.76
N LEU A 8 45.89 -0.65 48.71
CA LEU A 8 44.42 -0.54 48.74
C LEU A 8 43.91 0.38 47.62
N ASN A 9 44.61 1.47 47.31
CA ASN A 9 44.26 2.37 46.20
C ASN A 9 44.45 1.71 44.82
N HIS A 10 45.48 0.88 44.64
CA HIS A 10 45.64 0.10 43.39
C HIS A 10 44.58 -1.00 43.24
N LEU A 11 44.19 -1.65 44.33
CA LEU A 11 43.10 -2.64 44.29
C LEU A 11 41.76 -1.96 43.95
N PHE A 12 41.49 -0.77 44.49
CA PHE A 12 40.29 0.01 44.20
C PHE A 12 40.26 0.53 42.75
N GLN A 13 41.40 1.00 42.21
CA GLN A 13 41.53 1.39 40.80
C GLN A 13 41.37 0.19 39.85
N CYS A 14 41.94 -0.98 40.17
CA CYS A 14 41.73 -2.20 39.39
C CYS A 14 40.27 -2.67 39.46
N LEU A 15 39.60 -2.57 40.61
CA LEU A 15 38.19 -2.94 40.76
C LEU A 15 37.27 -2.00 39.95
N LEU A 16 37.56 -0.69 39.95
CA LEU A 16 36.86 0.31 39.14
C LEU A 16 37.08 0.07 37.63
N VAL A 17 38.29 -0.24 37.19
CA VAL A 17 38.58 -0.58 35.79
C VAL A 17 37.88 -1.88 35.38
N VAL A 18 37.83 -2.90 36.24
CA VAL A 18 37.09 -4.15 35.97
C VAL A 18 35.58 -3.90 35.96
N LEU A 19 35.03 -3.05 36.83
CA LEU A 19 33.61 -2.66 36.83
C LEU A 19 33.22 -1.84 35.59
N PHE A 20 34.08 -0.92 35.12
CA PHE A 20 33.87 -0.18 33.86
C PHE A 20 34.01 -1.08 32.62
N LEU A 21 34.96 -2.03 32.61
CA LEU A 21 35.11 -3.01 31.53
C LEU A 21 33.95 -4.02 31.49
N SER A 22 33.40 -4.40 32.65
CA SER A 22 32.25 -5.31 32.75
C SER A 22 30.95 -4.65 32.29
N GLN A 23 30.74 -3.35 32.62
CA GLN A 23 29.59 -2.59 32.12
C GLN A 23 29.65 -2.36 30.59
N SER A 24 30.86 -2.24 30.01
CA SER A 24 30.99 -2.12 28.56
C SER A 24 30.70 -3.42 27.80
N ALA A 25 31.02 -4.60 28.35
CA ALA A 25 30.82 -5.87 27.64
C ALA A 25 29.34 -6.28 27.51
N ASP A 26 28.50 -5.95 28.51
CA ASP A 26 27.05 -6.19 28.45
C ASP A 26 26.29 -5.16 27.60
N ALA A 27 26.84 -3.94 27.45
CA ALA A 27 26.22 -2.87 26.66
C ALA A 27 26.26 -3.12 25.13
N TYR A 28 27.20 -3.93 24.64
CA TYR A 28 27.37 -4.26 23.21
C TYR A 28 27.03 -5.72 22.87
N ALA A 29 26.37 -6.44 23.76
CA ALA A 29 25.97 -7.82 23.48
C ALA A 29 24.81 -7.86 22.47
N GLN A 30 24.96 -8.64 21.39
CA GLN A 30 23.87 -8.87 20.41
C GLN A 30 22.57 -9.23 21.13
N ALA A 31 21.52 -8.42 20.89
CA ALA A 31 20.24 -8.53 21.58
C ALA A 31 19.34 -9.66 21.03
N PHE A 32 19.59 -10.12 19.80
CA PHE A 32 18.75 -11.10 19.11
C PHE A 32 19.55 -12.25 18.51
N TYR A 33 18.97 -13.44 18.48
CA TYR A 33 19.60 -14.61 17.88
C TYR A 33 18.56 -15.54 17.24
N ALA A 34 18.99 -16.32 16.25
CA ALA A 34 18.19 -17.41 15.69
C ALA A 34 18.44 -18.69 16.50
N ASP A 35 17.38 -19.33 17.00
CA ASP A 35 17.49 -20.61 17.68
C ASP A 35 17.59 -21.79 16.70
N ALA A 36 17.88 -22.99 17.23
CA ALA A 36 18.03 -24.20 16.41
C ALA A 36 16.73 -24.66 15.71
N LYS A 37 15.58 -24.07 16.03
CA LYS A 37 14.26 -24.32 15.43
C LYS A 37 13.84 -23.18 14.49
N GLY A 38 14.79 -22.34 14.06
CA GLY A 38 14.53 -21.24 13.13
C GLY A 38 13.63 -20.15 13.72
N VAL A 39 13.64 -19.97 15.04
CA VAL A 39 12.90 -18.89 15.71
C VAL A 39 13.85 -17.77 16.10
N LEU A 40 13.55 -16.56 15.64
CA LEU A 40 14.25 -15.34 16.08
C LEU A 40 13.79 -14.99 17.50
N ARG A 41 14.74 -14.83 18.42
CA ARG A 41 14.48 -14.58 19.83
C ARG A 41 15.25 -13.40 20.38
N GLU A 42 14.66 -12.72 21.35
CA GLU A 42 15.38 -11.79 22.20
C GLU A 42 16.23 -12.56 23.21
N LYS A 43 17.50 -12.20 23.33
CA LYS A 43 18.47 -12.90 24.19
C LYS A 43 18.17 -12.79 25.68
N LYS A 44 17.64 -11.64 26.13
CA LYS A 44 17.35 -11.39 27.56
C LYS A 44 16.17 -12.23 28.05
N SER A 45 15.08 -12.29 27.28
CA SER A 45 13.86 -12.99 27.68
C SER A 45 13.71 -14.41 27.10
N ASN A 46 14.51 -14.76 26.09
CA ASN A 46 14.37 -15.99 25.30
C ASN A 46 12.99 -16.13 24.62
N LYS A 47 12.23 -15.04 24.49
CA LYS A 47 10.91 -15.04 23.84
C LYS A 47 11.05 -14.86 22.33
N GLU A 48 10.09 -15.42 21.59
CA GLU A 48 9.90 -15.09 20.19
C GLU A 48 9.73 -13.57 20.05
N VAL A 49 10.37 -12.99 19.04
CA VAL A 49 10.14 -11.60 18.63
C VAL A 49 9.52 -11.53 17.25
N SER A 50 8.73 -10.48 17.02
CA SER A 50 8.16 -10.16 15.73
C SER A 50 8.31 -8.68 15.40
N PHE A 51 8.59 -8.40 14.14
CA PHE A 51 9.00 -7.10 13.61
C PHE A 51 8.16 -6.77 12.38
N TYR A 52 7.54 -5.59 12.40
CA TYR A 52 6.76 -5.06 11.28
C TYR A 52 7.05 -3.58 11.04
N GLY A 53 7.17 -3.22 9.77
CA GLY A 53 7.38 -1.83 9.38
C GLY A 53 7.66 -1.69 7.89
N VAL A 54 8.64 -0.85 7.54
CA VAL A 54 8.82 -0.36 6.17
C VAL A 54 10.28 -0.39 5.70
N ASN A 55 10.44 -0.34 4.39
CA ASN A 55 11.61 0.17 3.72
C ASN A 55 11.44 1.67 3.46
N TYR A 56 12.55 2.41 3.52
CA TYR A 56 12.58 3.84 3.27
C TYR A 56 13.93 4.23 2.68
N THR A 57 13.92 4.90 1.52
CA THR A 57 15.13 5.00 0.67
C THR A 57 15.78 6.38 0.66
N LEU A 58 15.32 7.36 1.44
CA LEU A 58 15.82 8.75 1.38
C LEU A 58 17.35 8.89 1.36
N PRO A 59 18.16 8.13 2.13
CA PRO A 59 19.61 8.26 2.05
C PRO A 59 20.21 7.95 0.67
N PHE A 60 19.46 7.36 -0.26
CA PHE A 60 19.95 6.80 -1.52
C PHE A 60 19.06 7.16 -2.73
N ALA A 61 19.63 6.94 -3.92
CA ALA A 61 18.92 6.88 -5.21
C ALA A 61 17.90 8.01 -5.44
N HIS A 62 16.70 7.69 -5.92
CA HIS A 62 15.72 8.69 -6.37
C HIS A 62 15.21 9.56 -5.23
N ALA A 63 14.91 8.99 -4.06
CA ALA A 63 14.46 9.76 -2.91
C ALA A 63 15.49 10.82 -2.52
N TYR A 64 16.77 10.45 -2.39
CA TYR A 64 17.87 11.40 -2.16
C TYR A 64 17.88 12.54 -3.19
N ARG A 65 17.89 12.18 -4.49
CA ARG A 65 17.97 13.16 -5.59
C ARG A 65 16.77 14.11 -5.63
N MET A 66 15.56 13.60 -5.38
CA MET A 66 14.36 14.43 -5.42
C MET A 66 14.29 15.40 -4.24
N HIS A 67 14.69 14.98 -3.04
CA HIS A 67 14.76 15.91 -1.91
C HIS A 67 15.80 17.01 -2.15
N LYS A 68 16.95 16.68 -2.73
CA LYS A 68 17.94 17.68 -3.17
C LYS A 68 17.35 18.64 -4.21
N ALA A 69 16.63 18.12 -5.22
CA ALA A 69 16.00 18.94 -6.24
C ALA A 69 14.91 19.87 -5.68
N LEU A 70 14.21 19.44 -4.62
CA LEU A 70 13.21 20.22 -3.90
C LEU A 70 13.82 21.19 -2.86
N GLY A 71 15.15 21.16 -2.66
CA GLY A 71 15.83 22.02 -1.68
C GLY A 71 15.55 21.64 -0.23
N VAL A 72 15.21 20.38 0.04
CA VAL A 72 14.84 19.87 1.36
C VAL A 72 16.08 19.55 2.20
N ASP A 73 16.01 19.87 3.49
CA ASP A 73 16.97 19.40 4.50
C ASP A 73 16.75 17.91 4.78
N LEU A 74 17.69 17.08 4.32
CA LEU A 74 17.58 15.62 4.35
C LEU A 74 17.51 15.03 5.75
N LYS A 75 18.22 15.60 6.73
CA LYS A 75 18.18 15.11 8.12
C LYS A 75 16.85 15.45 8.79
N LYS A 76 16.32 16.65 8.52
CA LYS A 76 14.97 17.01 8.98
C LYS A 76 13.87 16.18 8.32
N ALA A 77 14.03 15.82 7.04
CA ALA A 77 13.10 14.90 6.37
C ALA A 77 13.13 13.51 7.05
N ILE A 78 14.32 12.99 7.37
CA ILE A 78 14.48 11.76 8.15
C ILE A 78 13.78 11.87 9.52
N ASP A 79 13.98 12.98 10.25
CA ASP A 79 13.30 13.19 11.55
C ASP A 79 11.78 13.09 11.43
N LYS A 80 11.22 13.72 10.38
CA LYS A 80 9.77 13.75 10.09
C LYS A 80 9.22 12.37 9.75
N ASP A 81 9.88 11.63 8.86
CA ASP A 81 9.43 10.30 8.46
C ASP A 81 9.58 9.27 9.60
N VAL A 82 10.66 9.33 10.38
CA VAL A 82 10.85 8.46 11.56
C VAL A 82 9.81 8.73 12.64
N TYR A 83 9.37 9.98 12.81
CA TYR A 83 8.20 10.26 13.67
C TYR A 83 6.96 9.52 13.18
N HIS A 84 6.66 9.54 11.88
CA HIS A 84 5.53 8.80 11.33
C HIS A 84 5.66 7.28 11.57
N PHE A 85 6.85 6.70 11.41
CA PHE A 85 7.07 5.28 11.69
C PHE A 85 6.73 4.93 13.13
N SER A 86 7.20 5.76 14.07
CA SER A 86 6.89 5.61 15.50
C SER A 86 5.39 5.76 15.78
N ARG A 87 4.74 6.76 15.18
CA ARG A 87 3.29 7.01 15.37
C ARG A 87 2.43 5.87 14.86
N LEU A 88 2.84 5.25 13.75
CA LEU A 88 2.21 4.07 13.15
C LEU A 88 2.52 2.78 13.91
N GLY A 89 3.33 2.83 14.96
CA GLY A 89 3.69 1.68 15.77
C GLY A 89 4.56 0.67 15.04
N PHE A 90 5.36 1.12 14.06
CA PHE A 90 6.39 0.28 13.46
C PHE A 90 7.51 0.03 14.46
N ASN A 91 8.03 -1.20 14.47
CA ASN A 91 9.21 -1.58 15.26
C ASN A 91 10.32 -2.16 14.37
N ALA A 92 10.17 -2.08 13.05
CA ALA A 92 11.10 -2.61 12.07
C ALA A 92 11.37 -1.60 10.95
N TYR A 93 12.63 -1.50 10.57
CA TYR A 93 13.10 -0.79 9.39
C TYR A 93 14.08 -1.69 8.64
N ARG A 94 13.89 -1.82 7.33
CA ARG A 94 14.81 -2.54 6.46
C ARG A 94 15.22 -1.66 5.29
N ILE A 95 16.47 -1.75 4.85
CA ILE A 95 16.89 -1.09 3.61
C ILE A 95 17.94 -1.92 2.88
N HIS A 96 17.82 -1.97 1.56
CA HIS A 96 18.95 -2.32 0.72
C HIS A 96 19.81 -1.10 0.45
N VAL A 97 21.11 -1.28 0.56
CA VAL A 97 22.08 -0.21 0.38
C VAL A 97 22.58 -0.25 -1.06
N TRP A 98 22.56 0.90 -1.73
CA TRP A 98 23.19 1.07 -3.04
C TRP A 98 24.70 1.16 -2.84
N ASP A 99 25.39 0.01 -2.85
CA ASP A 99 26.85 -0.03 -2.68
C ASP A 99 27.58 0.86 -3.70
N VAL A 100 26.96 1.07 -4.88
CA VAL A 100 27.43 1.99 -5.91
C VAL A 100 27.57 3.43 -5.44
N GLU A 101 26.79 3.86 -4.45
CA GLU A 101 26.78 5.22 -3.89
C GLU A 101 27.72 5.38 -2.69
N ILE A 102 28.17 4.29 -2.06
CA ILE A 102 29.01 4.34 -0.84
C ILE A 102 30.30 3.50 -0.93
N SER A 103 30.70 3.06 -2.12
CA SER A 103 31.93 2.30 -2.30
C SER A 103 32.70 2.66 -3.57
N ASP A 104 33.93 2.15 -3.70
CA ASP A 104 34.67 2.09 -4.95
C ASP A 104 34.63 0.70 -5.61
N SER A 105 35.21 0.60 -6.81
CA SER A 105 35.22 -0.63 -7.61
C SER A 105 36.05 -1.76 -7.00
N THR A 106 36.83 -1.49 -5.96
CA THR A 106 37.58 -2.48 -5.19
C THR A 106 36.83 -2.92 -3.93
N GLY A 107 35.64 -2.37 -3.69
CA GLY A 107 34.85 -2.60 -2.49
C GLY A 107 35.34 -1.85 -1.26
N ALA A 108 36.12 -0.77 -1.42
CA ALA A 108 36.42 0.10 -0.29
C ALA A 108 35.19 0.97 0.03
N LEU A 109 34.73 0.94 1.28
CA LEU A 109 33.67 1.81 1.80
C LEU A 109 34.14 3.27 1.75
N LYS A 110 33.24 4.17 1.38
CA LYS A 110 33.48 5.61 1.32
C LYS A 110 32.64 6.34 2.36
N GLU A 111 33.29 7.15 3.18
CA GLU A 111 32.61 8.14 4.00
C GLU A 111 32.16 9.30 3.11
N ASN A 112 30.85 9.45 2.98
CA ASN A 112 30.22 10.49 2.17
C ASN A 112 28.84 10.85 2.75
N GLU A 113 28.12 11.76 2.08
CA GLU A 113 26.80 12.21 2.55
C GLU A 113 25.77 11.06 2.64
N HIS A 114 25.79 10.10 1.71
CA HIS A 114 24.87 8.96 1.76
C HIS A 114 25.10 8.08 3.00
N LEU A 115 26.35 7.77 3.33
CA LEU A 115 26.68 7.01 4.54
C LEU A 115 26.35 7.81 5.81
N ASP A 116 26.63 9.12 5.84
CA ASP A 116 26.25 9.99 6.97
C ASP A 116 24.73 10.05 7.18
N LEU A 117 23.94 10.09 6.11
CA LEU A 117 22.47 10.04 6.18
C LEU A 117 21.95 8.68 6.66
N LEU A 118 22.57 7.58 6.21
CA LEU A 118 22.25 6.25 6.70
C LEU A 118 22.53 6.13 8.21
N ASP A 119 23.70 6.61 8.64
CA ASP A 119 24.10 6.65 10.05
C ASP A 119 23.13 7.48 10.90
N TYR A 120 22.77 8.66 10.40
CA TYR A 120 21.80 9.52 11.06
C TYR A 120 20.42 8.85 11.18
N LEU A 121 19.95 8.21 10.11
CA LEU A 121 18.69 7.46 10.12
C LEU A 121 18.70 6.33 11.16
N VAL A 122 19.77 5.53 11.23
CA VAL A 122 19.91 4.49 12.27
C VAL A 122 19.82 5.09 13.67
N TYR A 123 20.50 6.22 13.91
CA TYR A 123 20.45 6.92 15.19
C TYR A 123 19.02 7.36 15.53
N LYS A 124 18.28 7.95 14.57
CA LYS A 124 16.89 8.38 14.78
C LYS A 124 15.93 7.21 15.01
N LEU A 125 16.09 6.11 14.29
CA LEU A 125 15.29 4.89 14.48
C LEU A 125 15.50 4.31 15.89
N LYS A 126 16.75 4.29 16.36
CA LYS A 126 17.11 3.85 17.72
C LYS A 126 16.46 4.69 18.80
N GLU A 127 16.40 6.02 18.65
CA GLU A 127 15.70 6.90 19.60
C GLU A 127 14.20 6.56 19.74
N ARG A 128 13.62 5.85 18.77
CA ARG A 128 12.21 5.42 18.72
C ARG A 128 11.99 3.93 18.95
N ASP A 129 13.02 3.19 19.38
CA ASP A 129 12.96 1.74 19.58
C ASP A 129 12.65 0.93 18.29
N ILE A 130 12.95 1.50 17.11
CA ILE A 130 12.74 0.83 15.82
C ILE A 130 14.01 0.06 15.44
N LYS A 131 13.86 -1.25 15.23
CA LYS A 131 14.99 -2.13 14.92
C LYS A 131 15.34 -2.12 13.44
N VAL A 132 16.60 -2.39 13.13
CA VAL A 132 17.15 -2.32 11.79
C VAL A 132 17.53 -3.71 11.29
N LEU A 133 17.16 -4.02 10.04
CA LEU A 133 17.73 -5.11 9.26
C LEU A 133 18.39 -4.52 8.01
N PHE A 134 19.70 -4.71 7.87
CA PHE A 134 20.42 -4.19 6.72
C PHE A 134 20.49 -5.21 5.59
N THR A 135 20.38 -4.72 4.37
CA THR A 135 20.76 -5.46 3.17
C THR A 135 21.92 -4.73 2.48
N PRO A 136 23.19 -4.99 2.84
CA PRO A 136 24.29 -4.08 2.52
C PRO A 136 24.64 -3.92 1.04
N MET A 137 24.17 -4.81 0.18
CA MET A 137 24.52 -4.85 -1.24
C MET A 137 23.25 -4.94 -2.12
N ALA A 138 23.31 -4.33 -3.30
CA ALA A 138 22.30 -4.44 -4.35
C ALA A 138 22.99 -4.35 -5.73
N TYR A 139 22.87 -5.39 -6.56
CA TYR A 139 23.67 -5.53 -7.78
C TYR A 139 23.11 -4.77 -9.00
N TRP A 140 22.78 -3.49 -8.83
CA TRP A 140 22.31 -2.57 -9.88
C TRP A 140 22.62 -1.11 -9.54
N GLY A 141 22.39 -0.19 -10.49
CA GLY A 141 22.61 1.24 -10.30
C GLY A 141 21.50 1.94 -9.50
N ASN A 142 21.57 3.26 -9.40
CA ASN A 142 20.65 4.09 -8.62
C ASN A 142 19.56 4.76 -9.47
N GLY A 143 19.33 4.26 -10.69
CA GLY A 143 18.60 4.96 -11.73
C GLY A 143 17.11 5.06 -11.48
N TYR A 144 16.42 3.98 -11.14
CA TYR A 144 14.95 3.94 -11.15
C TYR A 144 14.30 5.10 -10.34
N PRO A 145 13.26 5.76 -10.87
CA PRO A 145 12.66 5.63 -12.22
C PRO A 145 13.40 6.44 -13.32
N GLU A 146 14.51 7.10 -12.96
CA GLU A 146 15.40 7.84 -13.84
C GLU A 146 16.47 6.92 -14.48
N ARG A 147 17.43 7.52 -15.19
CA ARG A 147 18.65 6.83 -15.65
C ARG A 147 19.65 6.71 -14.51
N ASP A 148 20.47 5.66 -14.54
CA ASP A 148 21.60 5.53 -13.62
C ASP A 148 22.55 6.73 -13.71
N ASP A 149 23.12 7.13 -12.57
CA ASP A 149 24.23 8.07 -12.55
C ASP A 149 25.51 7.37 -13.04
N THR A 150 26.01 7.83 -14.18
CA THR A 150 27.19 7.24 -14.83
C THR A 150 28.51 7.59 -14.14
N ASN A 151 28.50 8.47 -13.14
CA ASN A 151 29.71 8.86 -12.38
C ASN A 151 29.97 7.96 -11.15
N LEU A 152 29.07 7.03 -10.85
CA LEU A 152 29.23 6.14 -9.71
C LEU A 152 30.36 5.13 -9.94
N SER A 153 31.16 4.92 -8.90
CA SER A 153 32.40 4.15 -8.99
C SER A 153 32.39 2.83 -8.24
N GLY A 154 31.28 2.48 -7.55
CA GLY A 154 31.22 1.26 -6.74
C GLY A 154 31.28 -0.02 -7.58
N PHE A 155 31.52 -1.14 -6.93
CA PHE A 155 31.77 -2.40 -7.65
C PHE A 155 30.55 -2.88 -8.46
N SER A 156 29.32 -2.60 -8.05
CA SER A 156 28.13 -2.90 -8.87
C SER A 156 27.94 -1.99 -10.09
N ALA A 157 28.69 -0.89 -10.22
CA ALA A 157 28.79 -0.14 -11.48
C ALA A 157 29.78 -0.79 -12.47
N LYS A 158 30.72 -1.60 -11.99
CA LYS A 158 31.73 -2.28 -12.80
C LYS A 158 31.29 -3.68 -13.26
N TRP A 159 30.66 -4.44 -12.37
CA TRP A 159 30.18 -5.80 -12.66
C TRP A 159 28.66 -5.84 -12.69
N ASN A 160 28.10 -6.37 -13.78
CA ASN A 160 26.67 -6.55 -13.88
C ASN A 160 26.16 -7.65 -12.93
N LYS A 161 24.84 -7.64 -12.68
CA LYS A 161 24.13 -8.60 -11.82
C LYS A 161 24.42 -10.08 -12.14
N GLN A 162 24.73 -10.43 -13.40
CA GLN A 162 24.94 -11.82 -13.83
C GLN A 162 26.33 -12.36 -13.50
N ASN A 163 27.34 -11.49 -13.41
CA ASN A 163 28.75 -11.86 -13.25
C ASN A 163 29.30 -11.58 -11.85
N ILE A 164 28.70 -10.66 -11.12
CA ILE A 164 29.19 -10.19 -9.82
C ILE A 164 29.32 -11.30 -8.76
N THR A 165 28.52 -12.36 -8.83
CA THR A 165 28.63 -13.51 -7.90
C THR A 165 29.55 -14.63 -8.41
N LYS A 166 30.19 -14.45 -9.57
CA LYS A 166 30.96 -15.50 -10.28
C LYS A 166 32.41 -15.10 -10.53
N GLU A 167 32.66 -13.82 -10.77
CA GLU A 167 34.00 -13.32 -11.03
C GLU A 167 34.78 -13.09 -9.73
N GLU A 168 35.94 -13.74 -9.62
CA GLU A 168 36.77 -13.67 -8.42
C GLU A 168 37.11 -12.24 -7.96
N PRO A 169 37.52 -11.29 -8.84
CA PRO A 169 37.77 -9.91 -8.41
C PRO A 169 36.52 -9.21 -7.86
N ALA A 170 35.34 -9.52 -8.39
CA ALA A 170 34.07 -8.96 -7.91
C ALA A 170 33.72 -9.52 -6.52
N ILE A 171 33.94 -10.81 -6.30
CA ILE A 171 33.71 -11.48 -5.01
C ILE A 171 34.67 -10.92 -3.95
N VAL A 172 35.94 -10.69 -4.29
CA VAL A 172 36.92 -10.06 -3.38
C VAL A 172 36.50 -8.64 -3.00
N ALA A 173 35.98 -7.85 -3.95
CA ALA A 173 35.45 -6.51 -3.66
C ALA A 173 34.28 -6.59 -2.66
N GLN A 174 33.34 -7.51 -2.84
CA GLN A 174 32.24 -7.72 -1.90
C GLN A 174 32.72 -8.13 -0.51
N GLU A 175 33.71 -9.03 -0.40
CA GLU A 175 34.28 -9.41 0.90
C GLU A 175 34.90 -8.22 1.63
N ARG A 176 35.64 -7.37 0.89
CA ARG A 176 36.23 -6.15 1.44
C ARG A 176 35.16 -5.19 1.92
N TYR A 177 34.16 -4.94 1.08
CA TYR A 177 33.06 -4.04 1.38
C TYR A 177 32.27 -4.51 2.61
N LEU A 178 31.83 -5.77 2.64
CA LEU A 178 31.06 -6.30 3.77
C LEU A 178 31.82 -6.20 5.09
N LYS A 179 33.12 -6.51 5.10
CA LYS A 179 33.96 -6.37 6.30
C LYS A 179 34.02 -4.93 6.80
N GLN A 180 34.17 -3.97 5.88
CA GLN A 180 34.24 -2.55 6.21
C GLN A 180 32.88 -2.02 6.65
N PHE A 181 31.80 -2.35 5.92
CA PHE A 181 30.43 -1.94 6.24
C PHE A 181 30.01 -2.37 7.65
N VAL A 182 30.16 -3.65 8.01
CA VAL A 182 29.76 -4.09 9.37
C VAL A 182 30.71 -3.57 10.46
N SER A 183 31.93 -3.17 10.11
CA SER A 183 32.88 -2.59 11.07
C SER A 183 32.82 -1.07 11.15
N HIS A 184 32.01 -0.43 10.30
CA HIS A 184 31.81 1.02 10.28
C HIS A 184 31.23 1.48 11.61
N VAL A 185 31.85 2.50 12.20
CA VAL A 185 31.39 3.11 13.45
C VAL A 185 30.48 4.25 13.10
N ASN A 186 29.20 4.11 13.44
CA ASN A 186 28.23 5.18 13.25
C ASN A 186 28.63 6.37 14.12
N PRO A 187 28.91 7.56 13.56
CA PRO A 187 29.39 8.71 14.32
C PRO A 187 28.34 9.28 15.29
N TYR A 188 27.04 9.01 15.08
CA TYR A 188 25.96 9.47 15.95
C TYR A 188 25.73 8.55 17.15
N THR A 189 26.05 7.25 17.04
CA THR A 189 25.91 6.31 18.17
C THR A 189 27.25 5.98 18.83
N GLY A 190 28.36 6.17 18.13
CA GLY A 190 29.70 5.75 18.56
C GLY A 190 29.90 4.23 18.53
N VAL A 191 28.97 3.47 17.92
CA VAL A 191 28.96 2.00 17.90
C VAL A 191 29.16 1.49 16.48
N ALA A 192 29.95 0.43 16.33
CA ALA A 192 30.09 -0.25 15.05
C ALA A 192 28.79 -0.99 14.69
N TYR A 193 28.41 -1.04 13.41
CA TYR A 193 27.17 -1.73 13.00
C TYR A 193 27.08 -3.19 13.46
N LYS A 194 28.21 -3.92 13.47
CA LYS A 194 28.26 -5.32 13.96
C LYS A 194 27.99 -5.48 15.46
N ASP A 195 28.13 -4.40 16.23
CA ASP A 195 28.04 -4.35 17.70
C ASP A 195 26.80 -3.55 18.17
N GLU A 196 26.03 -2.97 17.25
CA GLU A 196 24.81 -2.21 17.54
C GLU A 196 23.64 -3.16 17.80
N SER A 197 23.14 -3.18 19.04
CA SER A 197 22.07 -4.07 19.50
C SER A 197 20.74 -3.89 18.78
N ASP A 198 20.50 -2.69 18.23
CA ASP A 198 19.28 -2.39 17.47
C ASP A 198 19.34 -2.87 16.01
N ILE A 199 20.52 -3.27 15.52
CA ILE A 199 20.67 -3.99 14.26
C ILE A 199 20.45 -5.49 14.53
N VAL A 200 19.27 -5.97 14.14
CA VAL A 200 18.81 -7.34 14.37
C VAL A 200 19.54 -8.34 13.47
N GLY A 201 20.01 -7.91 12.30
CA GLY A 201 20.80 -8.75 11.43
C GLY A 201 21.07 -8.15 10.05
N PHE A 202 21.74 -8.93 9.22
CA PHE A 202 22.16 -8.53 7.87
C PHE A 202 21.69 -9.56 6.85
N GLU A 203 20.83 -9.17 5.91
CA GLU A 203 20.63 -9.90 4.66
C GLU A 203 21.79 -9.58 3.73
N ILE A 204 22.59 -10.57 3.33
CA ILE A 204 23.86 -10.30 2.65
C ILE A 204 23.69 -9.48 1.36
N ASN A 205 22.66 -9.75 0.56
CA ASN A 205 22.44 -9.06 -0.70
C ASN A 205 20.96 -9.04 -1.12
N ASN A 206 20.53 -7.96 -1.75
CA ASN A 206 19.21 -7.82 -2.35
C ASN A 206 19.14 -8.56 -3.69
N GLU A 207 18.17 -9.46 -3.84
CA GLU A 207 17.81 -10.12 -5.10
C GLU A 207 19.01 -10.62 -5.97
N PRO A 208 19.95 -11.44 -5.44
CA PRO A 208 21.13 -11.90 -6.18
C PRO A 208 20.76 -12.68 -7.46
N ASN A 209 21.71 -12.77 -8.40
CA ASN A 209 21.66 -13.76 -9.48
C ASN A 209 22.80 -14.78 -9.30
N ASN A 210 22.49 -15.87 -8.62
CA ASN A 210 23.45 -16.92 -8.27
C ASN A 210 23.78 -17.85 -9.45
N ASP A 211 24.86 -18.61 -9.30
CA ASP A 211 25.24 -19.66 -10.26
C ASP A 211 24.18 -20.78 -10.33
N THR A 212 24.01 -21.41 -11.48
CA THR A 212 23.07 -22.52 -11.65
C THR A 212 23.56 -23.82 -11.02
N LYS A 213 24.85 -23.94 -10.69
CA LYS A 213 25.44 -25.07 -9.96
C LYS A 213 25.25 -24.88 -8.45
N PRO A 214 24.48 -25.74 -7.77
CA PRO A 214 24.17 -25.60 -6.34
C PRO A 214 25.40 -25.49 -5.41
N ALA A 215 26.48 -26.21 -5.74
CA ALA A 215 27.72 -26.19 -4.95
C ALA A 215 28.43 -24.82 -5.00
N LEU A 216 28.46 -24.16 -6.17
CA LEU A 216 29.07 -22.84 -6.32
C LEU A 216 28.25 -21.77 -5.60
N THR A 217 26.92 -21.86 -5.66
CA THR A 217 26.02 -21.01 -4.88
C THR A 217 26.28 -21.16 -3.38
N THR A 218 26.35 -22.39 -2.86
CA THR A 218 26.65 -22.63 -1.43
C THR A 218 28.02 -22.06 -1.03
N ALA A 219 29.03 -22.27 -1.87
CA ALA A 219 30.39 -21.78 -1.61
C ALA A 219 30.47 -20.24 -1.59
N TYR A 220 29.82 -19.57 -2.54
CA TYR A 220 29.74 -18.11 -2.59
C TYR A 220 29.03 -17.53 -1.35
N VAL A 221 27.86 -18.07 -0.98
CA VAL A 221 27.12 -17.61 0.21
C VAL A 221 27.96 -17.79 1.48
N ASN A 222 28.59 -18.96 1.65
CA ASN A 222 29.46 -19.21 2.80
C ASN A 222 30.68 -18.28 2.84
N ARG A 223 31.20 -17.86 1.68
CA ARG A 223 32.30 -16.91 1.59
C ARG A 223 31.88 -15.52 2.10
N MET A 224 30.69 -15.04 1.70
CA MET A 224 30.15 -13.78 2.22
C MET A 224 29.84 -13.85 3.72
N VAL A 225 29.26 -14.95 4.19
CA VAL A 225 29.06 -15.23 5.64
C VAL A 225 30.40 -15.16 6.38
N LYS A 226 31.43 -15.84 5.87
CA LYS A 226 32.76 -15.85 6.48
C LYS A 226 33.37 -14.45 6.53
N ALA A 227 33.19 -13.63 5.48
CA ALA A 227 33.67 -12.26 5.46
C ALA A 227 33.08 -11.44 6.63
N ILE A 228 31.76 -11.47 6.80
CA ILE A 228 31.09 -10.78 7.91
C ILE A 228 31.51 -11.36 9.27
N ARG A 229 31.46 -12.68 9.44
CA ARG A 229 31.81 -13.36 10.71
C ARG A 229 33.27 -13.12 11.12
N SER A 230 34.19 -12.95 10.17
CA SER A 230 35.60 -12.66 10.45
C SER A 230 35.85 -11.34 11.18
N THR A 231 34.88 -10.42 11.18
CA THR A 231 34.95 -9.15 11.91
C THR A 231 34.56 -9.27 13.39
N GLY A 232 34.09 -10.44 13.81
CA GLY A 232 33.49 -10.68 15.13
C GLY A 232 31.99 -10.44 15.20
N CYS A 233 31.33 -10.07 14.09
CA CYS A 233 29.89 -9.86 14.04
C CYS A 233 29.11 -11.09 14.50
N LYS A 234 28.22 -10.91 15.49
CA LYS A 234 27.37 -11.97 16.08
C LYS A 234 25.91 -11.88 15.66
N ALA A 235 25.52 -10.83 14.95
CA ALA A 235 24.14 -10.66 14.47
C ALA A 235 23.73 -11.80 13.52
N PRO A 236 22.48 -12.26 13.53
CA PRO A 236 21.92 -13.15 12.51
C PRO A 236 22.24 -12.69 11.08
N LEU A 237 22.63 -13.64 10.21
CA LEU A 237 22.90 -13.41 8.80
C LEU A 237 21.85 -14.10 7.93
N PHE A 238 21.25 -13.35 7.02
CA PHE A 238 20.20 -13.83 6.14
C PHE A 238 20.64 -13.82 4.68
N TYR A 239 19.94 -14.56 3.83
CA TYR A 239 20.16 -14.54 2.39
C TYR A 239 18.85 -14.66 1.64
N ASN A 240 18.76 -14.00 0.48
CA ASN A 240 17.58 -14.03 -0.37
C ASN A 240 17.39 -15.39 -1.02
N VAL A 241 16.24 -16.01 -0.71
CA VAL A 241 15.86 -17.33 -1.23
C VAL A 241 14.63 -17.29 -2.14
N SER A 242 13.97 -16.13 -2.25
CA SER A 242 12.88 -15.90 -3.21
C SER A 242 13.36 -15.78 -4.66
N HIS A 243 14.65 -15.48 -4.87
CA HIS A 243 15.30 -15.48 -6.19
C HIS A 243 16.11 -16.76 -6.40
N ASN A 244 16.37 -17.11 -7.68
CA ASN A 244 17.06 -18.36 -8.07
C ASN A 244 16.44 -19.60 -7.40
N PHE A 245 15.12 -19.76 -7.47
CA PHE A 245 14.35 -20.79 -6.78
C PHE A 245 14.87 -22.24 -6.99
N GLN A 246 15.50 -22.52 -8.13
CA GLN A 246 16.18 -23.78 -8.42
C GLN A 246 17.30 -24.14 -7.42
N ASN A 247 17.86 -23.13 -6.73
CA ASN A 247 18.96 -23.28 -5.78
C ASN A 247 18.49 -23.38 -4.32
N THR A 248 17.19 -23.51 -4.05
CA THR A 248 16.68 -23.42 -2.68
C THR A 248 17.39 -24.37 -1.71
N GLN A 249 17.64 -25.63 -2.07
CA GLN A 249 18.38 -26.56 -1.19
C GLN A 249 19.83 -26.11 -0.92
N ALA A 250 20.49 -25.43 -1.85
CA ALA A 250 21.84 -24.87 -1.65
C ALA A 250 21.84 -23.77 -0.59
N PHE A 251 20.86 -22.86 -0.63
CA PHE A 251 20.75 -21.79 0.37
C PHE A 251 20.57 -22.36 1.79
N TYR A 252 19.74 -23.39 1.94
CA TYR A 252 19.50 -24.03 3.25
C TYR A 252 20.63 -24.98 3.71
N ASN A 253 21.59 -25.27 2.83
CA ASN A 253 22.85 -25.94 3.20
C ASN A 253 23.94 -24.93 3.62
N ALA A 254 23.80 -23.65 3.25
CA ALA A 254 24.74 -22.61 3.62
C ALA A 254 24.65 -22.24 5.11
N GLN A 255 25.70 -21.57 5.60
CA GLN A 255 25.89 -21.15 7.00
C GLN A 255 25.15 -19.84 7.34
N ILE A 256 23.98 -19.63 6.74
CA ILE A 256 23.07 -18.52 7.03
C ILE A 256 22.17 -18.88 8.23
N ASP A 257 21.63 -17.90 8.94
CA ASP A 257 20.73 -18.08 10.07
C ASP A 257 19.24 -18.06 9.64
N GLY A 258 18.94 -17.48 8.47
CA GLY A 258 17.58 -17.39 7.94
C GLY A 258 17.52 -17.09 6.44
N GLY A 259 16.37 -17.36 5.84
CA GLY A 259 16.06 -16.98 4.46
C GLY A 259 15.19 -15.72 4.41
N THR A 260 15.43 -14.87 3.41
CA THR A 260 14.58 -13.71 3.11
C THR A 260 13.72 -13.96 1.87
N PHE A 261 12.49 -13.43 1.90
CA PHE A 261 11.42 -13.67 0.95
C PHE A 261 10.75 -12.35 0.55
N GLN A 262 10.10 -12.33 -0.60
CA GLN A 262 9.34 -11.19 -1.11
C GLN A 262 7.87 -11.56 -1.34
N TRP A 263 6.99 -10.57 -1.44
CA TRP A 263 5.63 -10.79 -1.96
C TRP A 263 5.01 -9.56 -2.63
N TYR A 264 4.68 -9.68 -3.92
CA TYR A 264 3.83 -8.74 -4.65
C TYR A 264 2.62 -9.50 -5.21
N PRO A 265 1.57 -9.75 -4.39
CA PRO A 265 0.41 -10.57 -4.76
C PRO A 265 -0.39 -10.00 -5.94
N THR A 266 -0.25 -8.70 -6.21
CA THR A 266 -1.01 -7.96 -7.23
C THR A 266 -0.13 -7.43 -8.35
N GLY A 267 1.07 -8.00 -8.53
CA GLY A 267 2.07 -7.50 -9.47
C GLY A 267 2.58 -6.12 -9.08
N LEU A 268 3.20 -5.41 -10.03
CA LEU A 268 3.75 -4.06 -9.84
C LEU A 268 3.49 -3.21 -11.09
N VAL A 269 3.51 -1.88 -10.91
CA VAL A 269 3.53 -0.88 -11.99
C VAL A 269 2.35 -1.03 -12.97
N ALA A 270 1.12 -1.06 -12.45
CA ALA A 270 -0.08 -1.02 -13.28
C ALA A 270 -0.20 0.27 -14.12
N GLY A 271 0.40 1.37 -13.63
CA GLY A 271 0.21 2.70 -14.20
C GLY A 271 -1.16 3.31 -13.88
N ARG A 272 -1.94 2.67 -12.99
CA ARG A 272 -3.30 3.07 -12.57
C ARG A 272 -3.71 2.33 -11.30
N THR A 273 -4.69 2.86 -10.59
CA THR A 273 -5.35 2.19 -9.47
C THR A 273 -5.99 0.88 -9.95
N ARG A 274 -5.61 -0.23 -9.31
CA ARG A 274 -6.26 -1.52 -9.53
C ARG A 274 -7.64 -1.56 -8.86
N LYS A 275 -8.60 -2.17 -9.55
CA LYS A 275 -9.96 -2.37 -9.08
C LYS A 275 -10.19 -3.85 -8.73
N GLY A 276 -11.23 -4.13 -7.96
CA GLY A 276 -11.61 -5.49 -7.60
C GLY A 276 -11.13 -5.94 -6.23
N ASN A 277 -11.72 -7.05 -5.78
CA ASN A 277 -11.36 -7.69 -4.52
C ASN A 277 -10.10 -8.56 -4.65
N PHE A 278 -9.03 -8.14 -3.97
CA PHE A 278 -7.74 -8.84 -3.93
C PHE A 278 -7.52 -9.73 -2.71
N LEU A 279 -8.50 -9.88 -1.80
CA LEU A 279 -8.38 -10.77 -0.65
C LEU A 279 -8.04 -12.23 -1.04
N PRO A 280 -8.61 -12.81 -2.12
CA PRO A 280 -8.19 -14.13 -2.60
C PRO A 280 -6.72 -14.23 -2.99
N ALA A 281 -6.10 -13.15 -3.47
CA ALA A 281 -4.68 -13.11 -3.85
C ALA A 281 -3.75 -13.09 -2.63
N THR A 282 -4.29 -12.79 -1.44
CA THR A 282 -3.56 -12.70 -0.17
C THR A 282 -3.97 -13.76 0.84
N ASP A 283 -4.83 -14.70 0.46
CA ASP A 283 -5.38 -15.78 1.31
C ASP A 283 -4.27 -16.56 2.03
N VAL A 284 -3.28 -17.05 1.28
CA VAL A 284 -2.16 -17.84 1.81
C VAL A 284 -0.85 -17.42 1.15
N TYR A 285 0.25 -17.43 1.92
CA TYR A 285 1.61 -17.38 1.38
C TYR A 285 2.20 -18.81 1.31
N PRO A 286 2.16 -19.49 0.16
CA PRO A 286 2.68 -20.85 0.05
C PRO A 286 4.21 -20.84 -0.04
N ILE A 287 4.84 -21.82 0.62
CA ILE A 287 6.27 -22.09 0.50
C ILE A 287 6.43 -23.52 -0.05
N PRO A 288 6.45 -23.72 -1.38
CA PRO A 288 6.40 -25.07 -1.98
C PRO A 288 7.64 -25.93 -1.67
N PHE A 289 8.69 -25.31 -1.16
CA PHE A 289 9.94 -25.91 -0.75
C PHE A 289 10.06 -26.08 0.77
N GLY A 290 8.97 -25.91 1.53
CA GLY A 290 9.01 -25.98 2.99
C GLY A 290 9.48 -27.32 3.56
N ASN A 291 9.50 -28.39 2.74
CA ASN A 291 9.90 -29.74 3.16
C ASN A 291 11.39 -30.07 2.94
N ILE A 292 12.21 -29.12 2.46
CA ILE A 292 13.63 -29.38 2.20
C ILE A 292 14.45 -29.51 3.48
N LYS A 293 15.61 -30.15 3.38
CA LYS A 293 16.51 -30.33 4.53
C LYS A 293 16.95 -28.97 5.07
N ASN A 294 16.92 -28.84 6.41
CA ASN A 294 17.26 -27.65 7.20
C ASN A 294 16.26 -26.48 7.12
N PHE A 295 15.14 -26.58 6.40
CA PHE A 295 14.17 -25.50 6.29
C PHE A 295 13.68 -24.99 7.66
N ASP A 296 13.25 -25.90 8.53
CA ASP A 296 12.74 -25.58 9.86
C ASP A 296 13.81 -25.12 10.87
N LYS A 297 15.07 -25.04 10.47
CA LYS A 297 16.18 -24.55 11.31
C LYS A 297 16.56 -23.12 11.00
N LYS A 298 15.85 -22.45 10.08
CA LYS A 298 16.19 -21.13 9.57
C LYS A 298 15.03 -20.16 9.80
N VAL A 299 15.36 -18.97 10.27
CA VAL A 299 14.39 -17.87 10.43
C VAL A 299 13.83 -17.45 9.08
N ARG A 300 12.58 -17.00 9.06
CA ARG A 300 11.88 -16.51 7.87
C ARG A 300 11.65 -15.01 7.99
N VAL A 301 12.14 -14.27 6.99
CA VAL A 301 12.06 -12.82 6.90
C VAL A 301 11.38 -12.44 5.58
N VAL A 302 10.43 -11.52 5.61
CA VAL A 302 9.96 -10.80 4.42
C VAL A 302 10.71 -9.47 4.37
N TYR A 303 11.63 -9.34 3.43
CA TYR A 303 12.45 -8.14 3.30
C TYR A 303 11.67 -7.02 2.59
N GLU A 304 10.83 -7.38 1.61
CA GLU A 304 9.98 -6.47 0.86
C GLU A 304 8.65 -7.14 0.51
N PHE A 305 7.56 -6.40 0.65
CA PHE A 305 6.26 -6.79 0.12
C PHE A 305 5.42 -5.54 -0.13
N ASP A 306 4.43 -5.65 -1.02
CA ASP A 306 3.32 -4.70 -1.05
C ASP A 306 2.14 -5.26 -1.85
N ALA A 307 0.93 -4.84 -1.49
CA ALA A 307 -0.25 -5.02 -2.32
C ALA A 307 -0.35 -3.83 -3.28
N ALA A 308 0.51 -3.86 -4.30
CA ALA A 308 0.80 -2.71 -5.13
C ALA A 308 -0.40 -2.26 -5.99
N ASP A 309 -0.43 -0.97 -6.29
CA ASP A 309 -1.44 -0.26 -7.07
C ASP A 309 -2.86 -0.29 -6.46
N ILE A 310 -3.00 -0.71 -5.19
CA ILE A 310 -4.28 -0.72 -4.46
C ILE A 310 -4.42 0.56 -3.63
N ALA A 311 -5.54 1.24 -3.83
CA ALA A 311 -5.89 2.47 -3.12
C ALA A 311 -6.57 2.20 -1.77
N ASP A 312 -7.39 1.15 -1.68
CA ASP A 312 -8.27 0.92 -0.55
C ASP A 312 -7.54 0.23 0.64
N PRO A 313 -7.85 0.59 1.90
CA PRO A 313 -6.99 0.28 3.05
C PRO A 313 -7.32 -1.05 3.77
N TYR A 314 -7.78 -2.08 3.07
CA TYR A 314 -8.20 -3.35 3.70
C TYR A 314 -7.13 -4.45 3.67
N ILE A 315 -6.10 -4.33 2.82
CA ILE A 315 -5.28 -5.48 2.41
C ILE A 315 -4.09 -5.80 3.33
N TYR A 316 -3.48 -4.80 3.98
CA TYR A 316 -2.26 -5.00 4.76
C TYR A 316 -2.41 -6.00 5.92
N PRO A 317 -3.50 -5.98 6.72
CA PRO A 317 -3.70 -6.96 7.78
C PRO A 317 -3.90 -8.38 7.27
N ALA A 318 -4.54 -8.57 6.10
CA ALA A 318 -4.68 -9.88 5.47
C ALA A 318 -3.30 -10.45 5.07
N VAL A 319 -2.45 -9.61 4.45
CA VAL A 319 -1.08 -9.98 4.11
C VAL A 319 -0.26 -10.33 5.36
N ALA A 320 -0.35 -9.52 6.41
CA ALA A 320 0.33 -9.76 7.68
C ALA A 320 -0.10 -11.08 8.34
N ARG A 321 -1.41 -11.38 8.34
CA ARG A 321 -1.95 -12.66 8.82
C ARG A 321 -1.34 -13.83 8.04
N SER A 322 -1.38 -13.78 6.71
CA SER A 322 -0.84 -14.85 5.85
C SER A 322 0.66 -15.07 6.05
N PHE A 323 1.43 -14.01 6.30
CA PHE A 323 2.83 -14.13 6.70
C PHE A 323 3.01 -14.76 8.08
N ARG A 324 2.20 -14.41 9.08
CA ARG A 324 2.25 -15.05 10.40
C ARG A 324 1.88 -16.53 10.34
N THR A 325 0.87 -16.89 9.55
CA THR A 325 0.52 -18.29 9.24
C THR A 325 1.68 -19.02 8.57
N ALA A 326 2.42 -18.39 7.67
CA ALA A 326 3.61 -18.95 7.03
C ALA A 326 4.89 -18.90 7.91
N GLY A 327 4.79 -18.37 9.13
CA GLY A 327 5.85 -18.43 10.14
C GLY A 327 6.88 -17.31 10.08
N PHE A 328 6.61 -16.24 9.34
CA PHE A 328 7.49 -15.07 9.26
C PHE A 328 7.52 -14.28 10.57
N GLN A 329 8.69 -13.77 10.92
CA GLN A 329 8.90 -12.97 12.14
C GLN A 329 9.36 -11.55 11.85
N TRP A 330 9.97 -11.28 10.71
CA TRP A 330 10.32 -9.93 10.27
C TRP A 330 9.60 -9.66 8.96
N ILE A 331 8.85 -8.56 8.87
CA ILE A 331 8.02 -8.23 7.72
C ILE A 331 8.09 -6.72 7.44
N THR A 332 8.71 -6.33 6.33
CA THR A 332 8.87 -4.91 5.95
C THR A 332 8.26 -4.61 4.58
N GLN A 333 7.34 -3.65 4.53
CA GLN A 333 6.69 -3.18 3.30
C GLN A 333 7.70 -2.40 2.45
N PHE A 334 7.62 -2.49 1.12
CA PHE A 334 8.42 -1.66 0.20
C PHE A 334 7.46 -0.76 -0.58
N ALA A 335 7.60 0.56 -0.58
CA ALA A 335 8.33 1.37 0.40
C ALA A 335 7.42 2.49 0.95
N TYR A 336 7.85 3.11 2.05
CA TYR A 336 7.22 4.31 2.59
C TYR A 336 7.64 5.53 1.76
N ASP A 337 6.66 6.24 1.22
CA ASP A 337 6.88 7.41 0.38
C ASP A 337 7.25 8.63 1.25
N PRO A 338 8.46 9.21 1.12
CA PRO A 338 8.93 10.28 2.01
C PRO A 338 8.02 11.52 2.00
N LEU A 339 7.77 12.08 3.18
CA LEU A 339 6.76 13.12 3.39
C LEU A 339 6.87 14.33 2.45
N GLU A 340 8.08 14.77 2.17
CA GLU A 340 8.35 16.03 1.45
C GLU A 340 8.10 15.91 -0.07
N MET A 341 8.00 14.68 -0.59
CA MET A 341 7.73 14.41 -2.01
C MET A 341 6.47 13.56 -2.24
N ALA A 342 5.84 13.03 -1.18
CA ALA A 342 4.71 12.12 -1.27
C ALA A 342 3.46 12.70 -1.95
N TRP A 343 3.34 14.03 -2.06
CA TRP A 343 2.28 14.66 -2.85
C TRP A 343 2.30 14.26 -4.34
N ALA A 344 3.44 13.79 -4.85
CA ALA A 344 3.64 13.39 -6.24
C ALA A 344 3.76 11.87 -6.46
N ASN A 345 4.02 11.08 -5.40
CA ASN A 345 4.24 9.63 -5.44
C ASN A 345 5.26 9.21 -6.52
N THR A 346 6.48 9.76 -6.47
CA THR A 346 7.51 9.50 -7.49
C THR A 346 8.60 8.52 -7.07
N GLU A 347 8.71 8.19 -5.79
CA GLU A 347 9.72 7.24 -5.30
C GLU A 347 9.55 5.87 -5.99
N TYR A 348 8.42 5.23 -5.70
CA TYR A 348 7.97 4.03 -6.38
C TYR A 348 6.46 4.13 -6.56
N GLN A 349 6.05 4.56 -7.76
CA GLN A 349 4.65 4.94 -8.06
C GLN A 349 3.61 3.91 -7.63
N THR A 350 3.97 2.64 -7.50
CA THR A 350 3.06 1.52 -7.27
C THR A 350 2.69 1.33 -5.80
N HIS A 351 3.44 1.91 -4.86
CA HIS A 351 3.29 1.62 -3.43
C HIS A 351 2.41 2.63 -2.68
N PHE A 352 2.63 3.91 -2.93
CA PHE A 352 2.02 5.06 -2.28
C PHE A 352 1.51 4.81 -0.85
N LEU A 353 2.44 4.89 0.12
CA LEU A 353 2.18 4.77 1.55
C LEU A 353 2.81 5.95 2.29
N ASN A 354 1.97 6.80 2.88
CA ASN A 354 2.35 7.92 3.71
C ASN A 354 1.23 8.26 4.71
N LEU A 355 1.56 8.69 5.94
CA LEU A 355 0.56 9.01 6.97
C LEU A 355 -0.31 10.22 6.60
N ALA A 356 0.28 11.26 6.01
CA ALA A 356 -0.43 12.48 5.67
C ALA A 356 -1.19 12.37 4.34
N TYR A 357 -0.65 11.65 3.34
CA TYR A 357 -1.24 11.59 2.00
C TYR A 357 -2.10 10.34 1.74
N THR A 358 -1.96 9.30 2.56
CA THR A 358 -2.74 8.05 2.45
C THR A 358 -3.23 7.56 3.83
N PRO A 359 -3.92 8.41 4.62
CA PRO A 359 -4.21 8.16 6.03
C PRO A 359 -4.88 6.81 6.30
N GLY A 360 -5.85 6.40 5.47
CA GLY A 360 -6.47 5.07 5.57
C GLY A 360 -5.46 3.93 5.41
N LYS A 361 -4.60 3.97 4.38
CA LYS A 361 -3.55 2.96 4.18
C LYS A 361 -2.55 2.94 5.33
N ALA A 362 -2.22 4.11 5.88
CA ALA A 362 -1.33 4.23 7.02
C ALA A 362 -1.93 3.60 8.29
N ILE A 363 -3.22 3.84 8.59
CA ILE A 363 -3.91 3.16 9.70
C ILE A 363 -4.01 1.66 9.46
N SER A 364 -4.24 1.21 8.22
CA SER A 364 -4.20 -0.21 7.84
C SER A 364 -2.85 -0.86 8.13
N MET A 365 -1.75 -0.15 7.86
CA MET A 365 -0.38 -0.59 8.22
C MET A 365 -0.17 -0.63 9.74
N LYS A 366 -0.71 0.32 10.51
CA LYS A 366 -0.68 0.27 11.99
C LYS A 366 -1.43 -0.96 12.53
N ILE A 367 -2.59 -1.27 11.96
CA ILE A 367 -3.36 -2.48 12.30
C ILE A 367 -2.55 -3.74 11.94
N ALA A 368 -1.89 -3.77 10.78
CA ALA A 368 -1.04 -4.89 10.38
C ALA A 368 0.18 -5.09 11.31
N ALA A 369 0.73 -4.01 11.87
CA ALA A 369 1.76 -4.10 12.90
C ALA A 369 1.23 -4.80 14.17
N GLU A 370 0.00 -4.52 14.57
CA GLU A 370 -0.67 -5.23 15.67
C GLU A 370 -0.98 -6.70 15.33
N VAL A 371 -1.34 -7.00 14.07
CA VAL A 371 -1.47 -8.40 13.61
C VAL A 371 -0.17 -9.16 13.86
N VAL A 372 0.97 -8.61 13.45
CA VAL A 372 2.27 -9.28 13.63
C VAL A 372 2.68 -9.42 15.10
N ARG A 373 2.28 -8.48 15.95
CA ARG A 373 2.52 -8.55 17.40
C ARG A 373 1.63 -9.56 18.12
N GLN A 374 0.36 -9.67 17.73
CA GLN A 374 -0.64 -10.43 18.50
C GLN A 374 -0.94 -11.81 17.91
N VAL A 375 -0.83 -11.98 16.59
CA VAL A 375 -1.09 -13.27 15.94
C VAL A 375 0.11 -14.22 16.18
N PRO A 376 -0.12 -15.40 16.80
CA PRO A 376 0.91 -16.41 16.99
C PRO A 376 1.48 -16.92 15.67
N ARG A 377 2.79 -17.18 15.66
CA ARG A 377 3.50 -17.75 14.50
C ARG A 377 2.96 -19.13 14.17
N LEU A 378 2.69 -19.39 12.90
CA LEU A 378 2.10 -20.63 12.35
C LEU A 378 0.64 -20.90 12.76
N LYS A 379 -0.08 -19.93 13.34
CA LYS A 379 -1.51 -20.10 13.59
C LYS A 379 -2.28 -19.99 12.27
N ASP A 380 -3.16 -20.95 12.04
CA ASP A 380 -4.07 -21.01 10.89
C ASP A 380 -5.45 -20.45 11.27
N TYR A 381 -6.07 -19.71 10.36
CA TYR A 381 -7.41 -19.12 10.49
C TYR A 381 -8.36 -19.61 9.40
N GLY A 382 -7.99 -20.65 8.65
CA GLY A 382 -8.75 -21.18 7.53
C GLY A 382 -8.51 -20.38 6.24
N TYR A 383 -9.43 -20.54 5.30
CA TYR A 383 -9.33 -19.97 3.95
C TYR A 383 -10.38 -18.88 3.76
N TYR A 384 -10.08 -17.94 2.87
CA TYR A 384 -10.99 -16.91 2.43
C TYR A 384 -12.36 -17.48 1.97
N PRO A 385 -13.49 -16.91 2.46
CA PRO A 385 -13.61 -15.65 3.22
C PRO A 385 -13.59 -15.79 4.74
N LEU A 386 -13.47 -17.00 5.31
CA LEU A 386 -13.53 -17.20 6.77
C LEU A 386 -12.37 -16.49 7.50
N ASP A 387 -11.23 -16.40 6.83
CA ASP A 387 -10.02 -15.75 7.33
C ASP A 387 -10.11 -14.21 7.40
N THR A 388 -11.19 -13.61 6.90
CA THR A 388 -11.39 -12.14 6.91
C THR A 388 -11.69 -11.60 8.31
N VAL A 389 -12.02 -12.48 9.25
CA VAL A 389 -12.13 -12.19 10.67
C VAL A 389 -11.21 -13.14 11.42
N PHE A 390 -10.25 -12.60 12.17
CA PHE A 390 -9.24 -13.41 12.86
C PHE A 390 -8.82 -12.75 14.17
N ASP A 391 -9.01 -13.47 15.28
CA ASP A 391 -8.82 -12.96 16.65
C ASP A 391 -9.53 -11.61 16.92
N ALA A 392 -8.77 -10.50 16.96
CA ALA A 392 -9.29 -9.16 17.20
C ALA A 392 -9.47 -8.34 15.92
N PHE A 393 -9.15 -8.91 14.76
CA PHE A 393 -9.01 -8.20 13.49
C PHE A 393 -10.13 -8.57 12.53
N ARG A 394 -10.50 -7.61 11.68
CA ARG A 394 -11.38 -7.84 10.53
C ARG A 394 -10.92 -7.01 9.33
N VAL A 395 -11.06 -7.58 8.15
CA VAL A 395 -10.86 -6.90 6.85
C VAL A 395 -12.10 -7.03 5.99
N SER A 396 -12.40 -6.01 5.19
CA SER A 396 -13.61 -5.96 4.36
C SER A 396 -13.33 -5.17 3.08
N TYR A 397 -13.45 -5.85 1.94
CA TYR A 397 -13.38 -5.21 0.62
C TYR A 397 -14.55 -4.24 0.43
N ASN A 398 -15.77 -4.68 0.73
CA ASN A 398 -16.99 -3.91 0.48
C ASN A 398 -17.05 -2.60 1.30
N GLU A 399 -16.56 -2.63 2.53
CA GLU A 399 -16.49 -1.44 3.40
C GLU A 399 -15.18 -0.67 3.23
N LYS A 400 -14.24 -1.20 2.42
CA LYS A 400 -12.88 -0.65 2.25
C LYS A 400 -12.22 -0.44 3.60
N LEU A 401 -12.29 -1.46 4.45
CA LEU A 401 -12.02 -1.37 5.87
C LEU A 401 -11.04 -2.45 6.32
N SER A 402 -10.09 -2.05 7.14
CA SER A 402 -9.44 -2.92 8.11
C SER A 402 -9.71 -2.37 9.50
N GLU A 403 -9.94 -3.26 10.45
CA GLU A 403 -10.23 -2.91 11.84
C GLU A 403 -9.54 -3.86 12.83
N MET A 404 -9.25 -3.32 14.01
CA MET A 404 -8.84 -4.05 15.20
C MET A 404 -9.72 -3.61 16.37
N ASN A 405 -10.25 -4.57 17.12
CA ASN A 405 -11.14 -4.33 18.25
C ASN A 405 -10.78 -5.27 19.41
N THR A 406 -10.03 -4.73 20.37
CA THR A 406 -9.72 -5.40 21.65
C THR A 406 -10.45 -4.70 22.79
N THR A 407 -10.31 -5.19 24.02
CA THR A 407 -10.88 -4.55 25.20
C THR A 407 -10.32 -3.14 25.45
N THR A 408 -9.07 -2.87 25.04
CA THR A 408 -8.35 -1.63 25.36
C THR A 408 -7.97 -0.81 24.14
N GLN A 409 -8.03 -1.36 22.92
CA GLN A 409 -7.63 -0.67 21.70
C GLN A 409 -8.71 -0.83 20.62
N PHE A 410 -8.99 0.26 19.91
CA PHE A 410 -9.93 0.26 18.80
C PHE A 410 -9.35 1.04 17.62
N MET A 411 -9.07 0.35 16.51
CA MET A 411 -8.43 0.94 15.34
C MET A 411 -9.22 0.62 14.07
N TYR A 412 -9.35 1.58 13.16
CA TYR A 412 -10.10 1.41 11.91
C TYR A 412 -9.58 2.34 10.80
N SER A 413 -9.33 1.78 9.63
CA SER A 413 -8.76 2.52 8.49
C SER A 413 -9.78 3.27 7.63
N ASN A 414 -11.07 3.05 7.88
CA ASN A 414 -12.19 3.75 7.27
C ASN A 414 -13.39 3.78 8.23
N THR A 415 -14.46 4.46 7.84
CA THR A 415 -15.68 4.52 8.65
C THR A 415 -16.22 3.13 8.97
N THR A 416 -16.49 2.86 10.24
CA THR A 416 -17.01 1.58 10.74
C THR A 416 -18.24 1.78 11.61
N GLN A 417 -19.14 0.79 11.64
CA GLN A 417 -20.26 0.73 12.57
C GLN A 417 -20.03 -0.27 13.71
N THR A 418 -18.86 -0.92 13.73
CA THR A 418 -18.46 -1.85 14.78
C THR A 418 -18.40 -1.14 16.13
N GLN A 419 -19.09 -1.68 17.13
CA GLN A 419 -19.01 -1.17 18.50
C GLN A 419 -17.69 -1.63 19.16
N PRO A 420 -16.99 -0.76 19.91
CA PRO A 420 -15.85 -1.21 20.72
C PRO A 420 -16.28 -2.33 21.69
N LYS A 421 -15.43 -3.36 21.85
CA LYS A 421 -15.71 -4.46 22.78
C LYS A 421 -15.98 -3.97 24.20
N ASP A 422 -15.23 -2.97 24.65
CA ASP A 422 -15.47 -2.26 25.90
C ASP A 422 -15.01 -0.80 25.79
N ALA A 423 -15.95 0.11 25.51
CA ALA A 423 -15.65 1.54 25.38
C ALA A 423 -15.10 2.18 26.67
N ARG A 424 -15.34 1.61 27.86
CA ARG A 424 -14.88 2.18 29.14
C ARG A 424 -13.40 1.88 29.41
N SER A 425 -12.92 0.76 28.88
CA SER A 425 -11.56 0.28 29.08
C SER A 425 -10.58 0.70 28.00
N LEU A 426 -11.04 1.45 26.98
CA LEU A 426 -10.18 1.96 25.91
C LEU A 426 -9.04 2.82 26.47
N THR A 427 -7.84 2.56 25.96
CA THR A 427 -6.61 3.32 26.19
C THR A 427 -6.03 3.89 24.90
N GLU A 428 -6.42 3.36 23.74
CA GLU A 428 -5.96 3.84 22.44
C GLU A 428 -7.07 3.73 21.40
N ILE A 429 -7.24 4.79 20.61
CA ILE A 429 -8.05 4.77 19.38
C ILE A 429 -7.21 5.34 18.25
N ALA A 430 -7.23 4.70 17.08
CA ALA A 430 -6.60 5.22 15.86
C ALA A 430 -7.56 5.05 14.69
N GLY A 431 -7.92 6.15 14.03
CA GLY A 431 -9.01 6.15 13.07
C GLY A 431 -8.72 6.97 11.82
N CYS A 432 -9.29 6.55 10.71
CA CYS A 432 -9.55 7.38 9.53
C CYS A 432 -11.04 7.22 9.19
N GLY A 433 -11.79 8.32 9.08
CA GLY A 433 -13.25 8.28 9.04
C GLY A 433 -13.91 8.19 10.43
N SER A 434 -15.15 7.67 10.50
CA SER A 434 -15.96 7.70 11.73
C SER A 434 -16.19 6.32 12.37
N SER A 435 -16.53 6.30 13.65
CA SER A 435 -16.96 5.13 14.42
C SER A 435 -18.03 5.50 15.46
N PRO A 436 -18.66 4.53 16.15
CA PRO A 436 -19.66 4.83 17.17
C PRO A 436 -19.16 5.69 18.35
N VAL A 437 -17.86 5.72 18.62
CA VAL A 437 -17.25 6.53 19.69
C VAL A 437 -16.55 7.79 19.19
N VAL A 438 -16.28 7.91 17.88
CA VAL A 438 -15.71 9.11 17.28
C VAL A 438 -16.37 9.39 15.92
N ALA A 439 -17.15 10.47 15.83
CA ALA A 439 -17.65 10.97 14.55
C ALA A 439 -16.76 12.12 14.08
N TYR A 440 -16.20 12.03 12.88
CA TYR A 440 -15.27 13.02 12.33
C TYR A 440 -15.54 13.22 10.83
N GLU A 441 -15.74 14.48 10.42
CA GLU A 441 -15.97 14.83 9.00
C GLU A 441 -14.70 15.00 8.18
N GLY A 442 -13.54 15.16 8.83
CA GLY A 442 -12.27 15.26 8.15
C GLY A 442 -11.84 13.93 7.52
N MET A 443 -10.94 14.03 6.55
CA MET A 443 -10.37 12.92 5.78
C MET A 443 -9.00 12.47 6.28
N GLY A 444 -8.40 13.22 7.22
CA GLY A 444 -7.14 12.86 7.87
C GLY A 444 -7.27 11.72 8.88
N ALA A 445 -6.14 11.06 9.17
CA ALA A 445 -6.05 10.12 10.29
C ALA A 445 -6.05 10.88 11.63
N TYR A 446 -6.58 10.26 12.68
CA TYR A 446 -6.48 10.77 14.04
C TYR A 446 -6.15 9.66 15.03
N PHE A 447 -5.65 10.08 16.18
CA PHE A 447 -5.27 9.19 17.25
C PHE A 447 -5.63 9.77 18.61
N LEU A 448 -6.17 8.92 19.49
CA LEU A 448 -6.52 9.24 20.86
C LEU A 448 -5.78 8.30 21.79
N ASP A 449 -4.84 8.83 22.56
CA ASP A 449 -4.04 8.08 23.53
C ASP A 449 -4.46 8.46 24.95
N LYS A 450 -4.88 7.50 25.78
CA LYS A 450 -5.22 7.74 27.19
C LYS A 450 -3.93 7.94 27.98
N LEU A 451 -3.70 9.14 28.47
CA LEU A 451 -2.52 9.48 29.26
C LEU A 451 -2.72 9.13 30.75
N SER A 452 -3.89 9.48 31.28
CA SER A 452 -4.33 9.12 32.63
C SER A 452 -5.86 9.17 32.70
N ASP A 453 -6.46 8.88 33.85
CA ASP A 453 -7.91 8.90 33.98
C ASP A 453 -8.49 10.30 33.69
N GLY A 454 -9.35 10.39 32.67
CA GLY A 454 -9.93 11.65 32.23
C GLY A 454 -8.99 12.58 31.46
N ILE A 455 -7.78 12.14 31.08
CA ILE A 455 -6.84 12.92 30.26
C ILE A 455 -6.41 12.11 29.04
N TRP A 456 -6.65 12.65 27.85
CA TRP A 456 -6.31 12.04 26.57
C TRP A 456 -5.48 12.98 25.71
N ARG A 457 -4.56 12.42 24.92
CA ARG A 457 -3.89 13.12 23.83
C ARG A 457 -4.65 12.84 22.55
N LEU A 458 -5.12 13.89 21.86
CA LEU A 458 -5.70 13.81 20.54
C LEU A 458 -4.70 14.35 19.52
N GLU A 459 -4.35 13.57 18.51
CA GLU A 459 -3.55 13.99 17.36
C GLU A 459 -4.39 13.85 16.09
N ILE A 460 -4.40 14.88 15.25
CA ILE A 460 -5.21 14.95 14.03
C ILE A 460 -4.30 15.33 12.86
N MET A 461 -4.20 14.46 11.86
CA MET A 461 -3.53 14.73 10.59
C MET A 461 -4.41 15.62 9.69
N PRO A 462 -3.81 16.43 8.81
CA PRO A 462 -4.56 17.17 7.79
C PRO A 462 -5.34 16.23 6.87
N ASP A 463 -6.33 16.80 6.19
CA ASP A 463 -7.10 16.05 5.21
C ASP A 463 -6.27 15.72 3.99
N ALA A 464 -6.40 14.50 3.48
CA ALA A 464 -5.74 14.03 2.27
C ALA A 464 -6.75 13.90 1.13
N VAL A 465 -6.44 14.49 -0.03
CA VAL A 465 -7.29 14.40 -1.22
C VAL A 465 -6.43 14.03 -2.42
N TRP A 466 -6.80 12.95 -3.12
CA TRP A 466 -6.17 12.59 -4.38
C TRP A 466 -6.83 13.36 -5.52
N LEU A 467 -6.05 14.18 -6.23
CA LEU A 467 -6.52 15.04 -7.31
C LEU A 467 -6.59 14.28 -8.66
N GLU A 468 -5.78 13.24 -8.77
CA GLU A 468 -5.69 12.34 -9.92
C GLU A 468 -5.28 10.94 -9.44
N ASP A 469 -5.17 9.97 -10.35
CA ASP A 469 -4.69 8.63 -10.00
C ASP A 469 -3.20 8.70 -9.58
N PRO A 470 -2.86 8.36 -8.32
CA PRO A 470 -1.48 8.48 -7.86
C PRO A 470 -0.56 7.44 -8.48
N PHE A 471 -1.09 6.32 -8.98
CA PHE A 471 -0.30 5.25 -9.58
C PHE A 471 0.02 5.49 -11.07
N ALA A 472 -0.42 6.64 -11.63
CA ALA A 472 -0.06 7.08 -12.96
C ALA A 472 1.46 7.34 -13.11
N LYS A 473 1.88 7.72 -14.31
CA LYS A 473 3.31 7.95 -14.61
C LYS A 473 3.95 8.92 -13.58
N PRO A 474 5.10 8.60 -12.97
CA PRO A 474 5.67 9.41 -11.90
C PRO A 474 6.17 10.76 -12.45
N SER A 475 5.88 11.86 -11.74
CA SER A 475 6.38 13.20 -12.11
C SER A 475 6.26 14.19 -10.96
N LEU A 476 7.30 14.99 -10.69
CA LEU A 476 7.20 16.16 -9.80
C LEU A 476 6.49 17.37 -10.46
N LYS A 477 5.99 17.23 -11.69
CA LYS A 477 5.20 18.27 -12.36
C LYS A 477 3.69 18.09 -12.20
N ARG A 478 3.27 16.98 -11.59
CA ARG A 478 1.87 16.65 -11.31
C ARG A 478 1.66 16.54 -9.82
N GLN A 479 0.53 17.03 -9.33
CA GLN A 479 0.16 16.90 -7.93
C GLN A 479 -0.86 15.78 -7.80
N ALA A 480 -0.39 14.58 -7.45
CA ALA A 480 -1.25 13.40 -7.31
C ALA A 480 -2.17 13.52 -6.09
N ALA A 481 -1.64 14.03 -4.99
CA ALA A 481 -2.36 14.23 -3.74
C ALA A 481 -2.08 15.61 -3.14
N ALA A 482 -3.08 16.16 -2.48
CA ALA A 482 -3.01 17.40 -1.74
C ALA A 482 -3.38 17.18 -0.27
N VAL A 483 -2.84 18.04 0.58
CA VAL A 483 -3.18 18.15 1.99
C VAL A 483 -3.85 19.48 2.30
N LEU A 484 -4.88 19.42 3.13
CA LEU A 484 -5.72 20.56 3.49
C LEU A 484 -5.82 20.68 5.01
N TRP A 485 -5.61 21.90 5.51
CA TRP A 485 -5.72 22.23 6.93
C TRP A 485 -7.02 22.96 7.19
N ASN A 486 -8.09 22.20 7.43
CA ASN A 486 -9.42 22.73 7.66
C ASN A 486 -9.96 22.34 9.03
N GLU A 487 -10.88 23.15 9.55
CA GLU A 487 -11.62 22.83 10.77
C GLU A 487 -12.83 21.97 10.43
N HIS A 488 -13.01 20.87 11.17
CA HIS A 488 -14.15 19.98 11.05
C HIS A 488 -14.79 19.69 12.41
N PRO A 489 -16.12 19.51 12.48
CA PRO A 489 -16.73 18.99 13.69
C PRO A 489 -16.22 17.59 13.99
N MET A 490 -15.81 17.36 15.24
CA MET A 490 -15.42 16.05 15.76
C MET A 490 -16.17 15.77 17.05
N THR A 491 -16.95 14.70 17.08
CA THR A 491 -17.67 14.24 18.29
C THR A 491 -16.90 13.08 18.91
N ILE A 492 -16.51 13.19 20.18
CA ILE A 492 -15.71 12.19 20.89
C ILE A 492 -16.49 11.66 22.09
N ARG A 493 -17.08 10.46 21.96
CA ARG A 493 -17.92 9.80 22.97
C ARG A 493 -17.17 8.67 23.65
N ILE A 494 -16.09 9.02 24.34
CA ILE A 494 -15.33 8.07 25.16
C ILE A 494 -15.85 8.18 26.61
N PRO A 495 -16.41 7.11 27.21
CA PRO A 495 -16.98 7.17 28.57
C PRO A 495 -16.04 7.74 29.63
N ASN A 496 -14.73 7.52 29.47
CA ASN A 496 -13.71 8.04 30.37
C ASN A 496 -13.59 9.57 30.37
N LEU A 497 -13.86 10.21 29.22
CA LEU A 497 -13.76 11.64 29.00
C LEU A 497 -15.08 12.38 29.28
N ARG A 498 -16.21 11.66 29.26
CA ARG A 498 -17.58 12.19 29.32
C ARG A 498 -17.86 13.18 28.17
N ASP A 499 -18.96 13.92 28.26
CA ASP A 499 -19.41 14.83 27.20
C ASP A 499 -18.94 16.28 27.40
N ASP A 500 -18.41 16.60 28.59
CA ASP A 500 -17.92 17.92 28.98
C ASP A 500 -16.42 17.88 29.34
N PHE A 501 -15.57 18.10 28.34
CA PHE A 501 -14.12 18.18 28.49
C PHE A 501 -13.57 19.46 27.87
N THR A 502 -12.41 19.90 28.34
CA THR A 502 -11.64 20.98 27.71
C THR A 502 -10.67 20.40 26.70
N TYR A 503 -10.36 21.16 25.64
CA TYR A 503 -9.26 20.84 24.74
C TYR A 503 -8.26 22.00 24.70
N GLU A 504 -6.98 21.68 24.70
CA GLU A 504 -5.89 22.66 24.61
C GLU A 504 -4.79 22.14 23.68
N ALA A 505 -4.49 22.90 22.64
CA ALA A 505 -3.42 22.58 21.71
C ALA A 505 -2.06 22.58 22.42
N THR A 506 -1.22 21.61 22.09
CA THR A 506 0.12 21.48 22.66
C THR A 506 1.24 21.59 21.65
N ASN A 507 0.96 21.35 20.36
CA ASN A 507 1.97 21.44 19.30
C ASN A 507 2.35 22.89 18.99
N ASP A 508 3.60 23.09 18.58
CA ASP A 508 4.13 24.41 18.27
C ASP A 508 3.32 25.10 17.17
N GLY A 509 3.06 26.40 17.32
CA GLY A 509 2.29 27.21 16.38
C GLY A 509 0.75 27.08 16.49
N ASN A 510 0.22 26.15 17.29
CA ASN A 510 -1.21 25.99 17.49
C ASN A 510 -1.65 26.55 18.86
N THR A 511 -2.51 27.58 18.84
CA THR A 511 -2.99 28.27 20.05
C THR A 511 -4.44 27.94 20.40
N ARG A 512 -5.06 26.99 19.69
CA ARG A 512 -6.46 26.63 19.85
C ARG A 512 -6.71 25.99 21.20
N LYS A 513 -7.77 26.44 21.87
CA LYS A 513 -8.28 25.86 23.10
C LYS A 513 -9.76 26.16 23.26
N GLY A 514 -10.45 25.34 24.03
CA GLY A 514 -11.88 25.54 24.27
C GLY A 514 -12.50 24.46 25.15
N ASN A 515 -13.83 24.42 25.13
CA ASN A 515 -14.63 23.43 25.82
C ASN A 515 -15.44 22.67 24.78
N ALA A 516 -15.50 21.35 24.90
CA ALA A 516 -16.43 20.54 24.14
C ALA A 516 -17.87 20.87 24.53
N ARG A 517 -18.77 20.84 23.56
CA ARG A 517 -20.22 20.97 23.76
C ARG A 517 -20.87 19.69 23.25
N GLU A 518 -21.55 18.93 24.11
CA GLU A 518 -22.14 17.63 23.75
C GLU A 518 -21.10 16.67 23.14
N ALA A 519 -19.91 16.61 23.74
CA ALA A 519 -18.74 15.87 23.23
C ALA A 519 -18.17 16.35 21.87
N VAL A 520 -18.64 17.49 21.33
CA VAL A 520 -18.18 18.05 20.05
C VAL A 520 -17.09 19.11 20.25
N ILE A 521 -16.01 19.01 19.46
CA ILE A 521 -14.99 20.05 19.26
C ILE A 521 -14.92 20.46 17.79
N GLN A 522 -14.40 21.67 17.53
CA GLN A 522 -13.94 22.04 16.18
C GLN A 522 -12.49 21.57 16.04
N ALA A 523 -12.32 20.40 15.44
CA ALA A 523 -11.04 19.75 15.24
C ALA A 523 -10.28 20.42 14.10
N TYR A 524 -9.09 20.92 14.40
CA TYR A 524 -8.11 21.42 13.43
C TYR A 524 -6.87 20.53 13.50
N PRO A 525 -6.14 20.25 12.41
CA PRO A 525 -4.95 19.42 12.46
C PRO A 525 -3.93 19.92 13.49
N GLY A 526 -3.34 18.99 14.23
CA GLY A 526 -2.49 19.29 15.38
C GLY A 526 -2.69 18.32 16.53
N VAL A 527 -2.11 18.67 17.69
CA VAL A 527 -2.16 17.85 18.90
C VAL A 527 -2.78 18.62 20.05
N TYR A 528 -3.67 17.96 20.77
CA TYR A 528 -4.46 18.51 21.86
C TYR A 528 -4.41 17.62 23.09
N LEU A 529 -4.42 18.23 24.27
CA LEU A 529 -4.82 17.57 25.50
C LEU A 529 -6.33 17.73 25.68
N LEU A 530 -7.04 16.62 25.81
CA LEU A 530 -8.44 16.57 26.19
C LEU A 530 -8.52 16.25 27.69
N ILE A 531 -9.15 17.12 28.47
CA ILE A 531 -9.19 17.02 29.92
C ILE A 531 -10.64 17.05 30.38
N ARG A 532 -11.09 15.97 31.02
CA ARG A 532 -12.42 15.89 31.65
C ARG A 532 -12.58 17.03 32.66
N LYS A 533 -13.74 17.68 32.68
CA LYS A 533 -13.98 18.92 33.46
C LYS A 533 -13.69 18.82 34.96
N ASP A 534 -13.87 17.66 35.58
CA ASP A 534 -13.59 17.42 37.01
C ASP A 534 -12.16 16.91 37.29
N THR A 535 -11.33 16.79 36.25
CA THR A 535 -9.93 16.35 36.35
C THR A 535 -8.98 17.55 36.28
N LYS A 536 -7.93 17.54 37.12
CA LYS A 536 -6.83 18.50 37.02
C LYS A 536 -5.66 17.86 36.28
N ASN A 537 -5.10 18.56 35.30
CA ASN A 537 -3.85 18.15 34.66
C ASN A 537 -2.64 18.71 35.43
N THR A 538 -1.96 17.87 36.21
CA THR A 538 -0.72 18.23 36.90
C THR A 538 0.54 17.67 36.22
N ASP A 539 0.39 16.63 35.40
CA ASP A 539 1.50 15.75 35.02
C ASP A 539 1.88 15.87 33.53
N TRP A 540 0.95 16.32 32.69
CA TRP A 540 1.09 16.28 31.24
C TRP A 540 1.29 17.67 30.65
N LYS A 541 2.46 17.89 30.07
CA LYS A 541 2.84 19.13 29.35
C LYS A 541 3.37 18.74 27.97
N GLY A 542 3.54 19.72 27.09
CA GLY A 542 4.03 19.48 25.73
C GLY A 542 5.30 18.63 25.66
N ASP A 543 6.31 18.90 26.51
CA ASP A 543 7.57 18.16 26.51
C ASP A 543 7.54 16.84 27.30
N SER A 544 6.43 16.48 27.95
CA SER A 544 6.29 15.18 28.61
C SER A 544 6.43 14.06 27.57
N LYS A 545 7.19 13.01 27.92
CA LYS A 545 7.32 11.81 27.08
C LYS A 545 6.09 10.92 27.24
N TRP A 546 5.60 10.39 26.12
CA TRP A 546 4.59 9.35 26.04
C TRP A 546 5.10 8.26 25.09
N GLY A 547 5.54 7.13 25.64
CA GLY A 547 6.25 6.12 24.86
C GLY A 547 7.48 6.71 24.14
N ALA A 548 7.52 6.53 22.82
CA ALA A 548 8.59 7.02 21.95
C ALA A 548 8.37 8.44 21.39
N ILE A 549 7.29 9.13 21.78
CA ILE A 549 6.98 10.49 21.33
C ILE A 549 6.92 11.48 22.49
N ARG A 550 6.91 12.78 22.19
CA ARG A 550 6.51 13.83 23.15
C ARG A 550 5.07 14.25 22.92
N ILE A 551 4.41 14.75 23.96
CA ILE A 551 2.99 15.17 23.85
C ILE A 551 2.80 16.22 22.76
N LYS A 552 3.65 17.26 22.69
CA LYS A 552 3.56 18.33 21.68
C LYS A 552 4.00 17.93 20.28
N GLU A 553 4.61 16.76 20.15
CA GLU A 553 5.21 16.35 18.90
C GLU A 553 4.14 16.12 17.84
N PHE A 554 4.31 16.75 16.68
CA PHE A 554 3.39 16.68 15.56
C PHE A 554 4.17 16.94 14.27
N VAL A 555 3.99 16.08 13.28
CA VAL A 555 4.60 16.24 11.96
C VAL A 555 3.50 16.10 10.93
N ALA A 556 3.35 17.13 10.10
CA ALA A 556 2.45 17.14 8.96
C ALA A 556 3.00 18.13 7.91
N PRO A 557 2.74 17.90 6.62
CA PRO A 557 3.07 18.86 5.58
C PRO A 557 2.13 20.06 5.65
N GLU A 558 2.58 21.23 5.19
CA GLU A 558 1.73 22.41 5.04
C GLU A 558 0.63 22.16 4.01
N SER A 559 -0.47 22.92 4.08
CA SER A 559 -1.50 22.83 3.05
C SER A 559 -0.94 23.25 1.69
N ASN A 560 -1.20 22.45 0.66
CA ASN A 560 -0.54 22.60 -0.64
C ASN A 560 -1.52 22.64 -1.83
N LEU A 561 -2.80 22.92 -1.61
CA LEU A 561 -3.78 23.12 -2.68
C LEU A 561 -4.11 24.62 -2.82
N CYS A 562 -3.74 25.22 -3.95
CA CYS A 562 -3.89 26.66 -4.18
C CYS A 562 -5.14 27.08 -4.96
N SER A 563 -5.90 26.12 -5.52
CA SER A 563 -7.11 26.40 -6.32
C SER A 563 -8.16 25.33 -6.08
N PHE A 564 -9.40 25.62 -6.46
CA PHE A 564 -10.47 24.63 -6.34
C PHE A 564 -10.28 23.47 -7.35
N ALA A 565 -10.67 22.28 -6.94
CA ALA A 565 -10.80 21.10 -7.79
C ALA A 565 -12.17 20.43 -7.56
N VAL A 566 -12.77 19.92 -8.64
CA VAL A 566 -14.00 19.12 -8.60
C VAL A 566 -13.66 17.70 -9.02
N LEU A 567 -13.69 16.78 -8.06
CA LEU A 567 -13.49 15.35 -8.29
C LEU A 567 -14.85 14.70 -8.48
N HIS A 568 -15.16 14.38 -9.73
CA HIS A 568 -16.42 13.79 -10.14
C HIS A 568 -16.23 12.82 -11.30
N GLN A 569 -16.89 11.67 -11.23
CA GLN A 569 -16.99 10.71 -12.32
C GLN A 569 -18.48 10.50 -12.62
N PRO A 570 -18.97 10.88 -13.82
CA PRO A 570 -20.35 10.61 -14.21
C PRO A 570 -20.59 9.10 -14.33
N ALA A 571 -21.83 8.66 -14.06
CA ALA A 571 -22.24 7.31 -14.43
C ALA A 571 -22.09 7.13 -15.96
N LYS A 572 -21.77 5.91 -16.40
CA LYS A 572 -21.68 5.61 -17.85
C LYS A 572 -23.06 5.62 -18.50
N ALA A 573 -24.04 5.01 -17.84
CA ALA A 573 -25.43 5.00 -18.25
C ALA A 573 -26.35 4.93 -17.01
N ILE A 574 -27.57 5.42 -17.15
CA ILE A 574 -28.66 5.31 -16.16
C ILE A 574 -29.96 4.92 -16.84
N THR A 575 -30.90 4.40 -16.05
CA THR A 575 -32.23 3.99 -16.53
C THR A 575 -33.16 5.19 -16.68
N GLU A 576 -33.87 5.28 -17.80
CA GLU A 576 -34.97 6.22 -18.01
C GLU A 576 -35.95 6.20 -16.82
N GLY A 577 -36.40 7.39 -16.41
CA GLY A 577 -37.38 7.53 -15.33
C GLY A 577 -36.82 7.29 -13.92
N SER A 578 -35.54 6.95 -13.77
CA SER A 578 -34.90 6.79 -12.46
C SER A 578 -34.25 8.07 -11.99
N ASP A 579 -34.31 8.36 -10.69
CA ASP A 579 -33.61 9.49 -10.09
C ASP A 579 -32.10 9.37 -10.32
N TYR A 580 -31.46 10.47 -10.76
CA TYR A 580 -30.02 10.51 -10.95
C TYR A 580 -29.34 11.38 -9.90
N LYS A 581 -28.52 10.75 -9.06
CA LYS A 581 -27.71 11.45 -8.06
C LYS A 581 -26.33 11.83 -8.61
N ILE A 582 -26.10 13.12 -8.79
CA ILE A 582 -24.77 13.69 -9.08
C ILE A 582 -24.07 13.93 -7.75
N SER A 583 -22.89 13.33 -7.56
CA SER A 583 -22.06 13.48 -6.35
C SER A 583 -20.65 13.93 -6.74
N ALA A 584 -20.12 14.97 -6.10
CA ALA A 584 -18.78 15.48 -6.38
C ALA A 584 -18.07 15.88 -5.09
N LYS A 585 -16.75 15.60 -5.02
CA LYS A 585 -15.91 16.23 -3.99
C LYS A 585 -15.44 17.58 -4.52
N VAL A 586 -15.78 18.64 -3.81
CA VAL A 586 -15.36 20.01 -4.13
C VAL A 586 -14.37 20.45 -3.06
N VAL A 587 -13.11 20.57 -3.46
CA VAL A 587 -11.98 20.83 -2.57
C VAL A 587 -11.28 22.10 -3.02
N GLY A 588 -10.74 22.87 -2.09
CA GLY A 588 -10.03 24.11 -2.37
C GLY A 588 -9.38 24.69 -1.11
N PRO A 589 -8.68 25.82 -1.23
CA PRO A 589 -8.03 26.47 -0.08
C PRO A 589 -9.02 26.85 1.04
N THR A 590 -10.28 27.06 0.68
CA THR A 590 -11.39 27.34 1.59
C THR A 590 -12.64 26.63 1.09
N LEU A 591 -13.72 26.62 1.89
CA LEU A 591 -15.02 26.14 1.43
C LEU A 591 -15.62 27.12 0.41
N PRO A 592 -16.28 26.62 -0.64
CA PRO A 592 -17.01 27.48 -1.58
C PRO A 592 -18.28 28.05 -0.96
N ASP A 593 -18.75 29.19 -1.48
CA ASP A 593 -20.01 29.82 -1.04
C ASP A 593 -21.22 28.99 -1.47
N SER A 594 -21.16 28.43 -2.69
CA SER A 594 -22.15 27.49 -3.21
C SER A 594 -21.59 26.68 -4.38
N VAL A 595 -22.26 25.56 -4.67
CA VAL A 595 -21.94 24.67 -5.80
C VAL A 595 -23.23 24.41 -6.56
N CYS A 596 -23.22 24.58 -7.88
CA CYS A 596 -24.40 24.44 -8.74
C CYS A 596 -24.12 23.56 -9.95
N VAL A 597 -25.11 22.74 -10.33
CA VAL A 597 -25.11 22.01 -11.60
C VAL A 597 -25.87 22.81 -12.66
N PHE A 598 -25.30 22.87 -13.86
CA PHE A 598 -25.97 23.42 -15.04
C PHE A 598 -26.19 22.30 -16.05
N THR A 599 -27.44 22.06 -16.43
CA THR A 599 -27.81 21.05 -17.44
C THR A 599 -28.16 21.71 -18.78
N ASN A 600 -27.86 21.02 -19.87
CA ASN A 600 -28.44 21.25 -21.20
C ASN A 600 -28.31 22.69 -21.77
N ARG A 601 -27.11 23.05 -22.21
CA ARG A 601 -26.74 24.39 -22.73
C ARG A 601 -27.31 24.72 -24.12
N SER A 602 -27.85 23.75 -24.85
CA SER A 602 -28.24 23.88 -26.28
C SER A 602 -29.71 24.25 -26.50
N SER A 603 -30.52 24.37 -25.46
CA SER A 603 -31.91 24.80 -25.59
C SER A 603 -32.00 26.33 -25.55
N MET A 604 -32.90 26.94 -26.36
CA MET A 604 -33.24 28.37 -26.29
C MET A 604 -33.79 28.82 -24.91
N ARG A 605 -33.93 27.90 -23.94
CA ARG A 605 -34.33 28.20 -22.56
C ARG A 605 -33.07 28.34 -21.70
N ARG A 606 -33.02 29.40 -20.89
CA ARG A 606 -31.92 29.62 -19.93
C ARG A 606 -31.78 28.38 -19.03
N ALA A 607 -30.60 27.77 -18.99
CA ALA A 607 -30.32 26.71 -18.03
C ALA A 607 -30.47 27.28 -16.61
N VAL A 608 -31.27 26.61 -15.78
CA VAL A 608 -31.48 27.02 -14.39
C VAL A 608 -30.40 26.35 -13.54
N PRO A 609 -29.63 27.10 -12.73
CA PRO A 609 -28.67 26.50 -11.82
C PRO A 609 -29.39 25.63 -10.78
N LEU A 610 -28.95 24.38 -10.64
CA LEU A 610 -29.44 23.44 -9.65
C LEU A 610 -28.44 23.37 -8.49
N ALA A 611 -28.79 23.90 -7.33
CA ALA A 611 -27.89 23.93 -6.17
C ALA A 611 -27.59 22.51 -5.66
N MET A 612 -26.31 22.19 -5.47
CA MET A 612 -25.88 20.98 -4.78
C MET A 612 -25.86 21.22 -3.27
N LYS A 613 -26.29 20.22 -2.50
CA LYS A 613 -26.24 20.25 -1.03
C LYS A 613 -24.92 19.64 -0.57
N ARG A 614 -24.21 20.34 0.32
CA ARG A 614 -23.08 19.75 1.07
C ARG A 614 -23.62 18.69 2.03
N THR A 615 -23.17 17.44 1.89
CA THR A 615 -23.67 16.32 2.71
C THR A 615 -22.74 15.92 3.84
N ALA A 616 -21.42 15.98 3.62
CA ALA A 616 -20.39 15.74 4.64
C ALA A 616 -19.03 16.23 4.13
N GLY A 617 -18.19 16.83 4.98
CA GLY A 617 -16.80 17.18 4.61
C GLY A 617 -16.74 17.97 3.30
N TYR A 618 -16.15 17.39 2.24
CA TYR A 618 -16.04 17.99 0.90
C TYR A 618 -17.08 17.50 -0.11
N MET A 619 -18.03 16.65 0.30
CA MET A 619 -19.01 16.03 -0.59
C MET A 619 -20.21 16.93 -0.82
N TYR A 620 -20.53 17.15 -2.09
CA TYR A 620 -21.72 17.85 -2.55
C TYR A 620 -22.56 16.92 -3.42
N GLU A 621 -23.87 16.90 -3.18
CA GLU A 621 -24.80 16.04 -3.90
C GLU A 621 -26.03 16.80 -4.42
N LEU A 622 -26.54 16.38 -5.58
CA LEU A 622 -27.80 16.81 -6.16
C LEU A 622 -28.50 15.58 -6.76
N THR A 623 -29.79 15.41 -6.49
CA THR A 623 -30.63 14.42 -7.17
C THR A 623 -31.49 15.11 -8.21
N ILE A 624 -31.37 14.69 -9.47
CA ILE A 624 -32.26 15.10 -10.54
C ILE A 624 -33.41 14.08 -10.61
N PRO A 625 -34.68 14.53 -10.51
CA PRO A 625 -35.84 13.64 -10.55
C PRO A 625 -35.92 12.83 -11.85
N GLY A 626 -36.34 11.57 -11.74
CA GLY A 626 -36.46 10.65 -12.87
C GLY A 626 -37.36 11.14 -14.00
N GLU A 627 -38.37 11.97 -13.71
CA GLU A 627 -39.22 12.63 -14.72
C GLU A 627 -38.45 13.50 -15.73
N ARG A 628 -37.22 13.90 -15.39
CA ARG A 628 -36.32 14.66 -16.29
C ARG A 628 -35.31 13.76 -17.01
N MET A 629 -35.21 12.49 -16.64
CA MET A 629 -34.30 11.51 -17.23
C MET A 629 -34.98 10.82 -18.41
N LEU A 630 -35.04 11.53 -19.53
CA LEU A 630 -35.57 11.02 -20.81
C LEU A 630 -34.45 10.41 -21.68
N PRO A 631 -34.76 9.45 -22.58
CA PRO A 631 -33.77 8.78 -23.42
C PRO A 631 -32.98 9.76 -24.29
N SER A 632 -31.73 10.01 -23.91
CA SER A 632 -30.78 10.89 -24.59
C SER A 632 -29.46 10.93 -23.79
N SER A 633 -28.56 11.84 -24.14
CA SER A 633 -27.42 12.20 -23.29
C SER A 633 -27.78 13.39 -22.40
N LEU A 634 -27.62 13.25 -21.09
CA LEU A 634 -27.67 14.37 -20.15
C LEU A 634 -26.27 14.98 -20.04
N ASN A 635 -26.09 16.17 -20.61
CA ASN A 635 -24.85 16.95 -20.50
C ASN A 635 -24.97 17.99 -19.38
N TYR A 636 -23.92 18.09 -18.55
CA TYR A 636 -23.89 19.04 -17.45
C TYR A 636 -22.49 19.49 -17.03
N THR A 637 -22.45 20.60 -16.31
CA THR A 637 -21.25 21.11 -15.62
C THR A 637 -21.53 21.41 -14.16
N ILE A 638 -20.47 21.51 -13.37
CA ILE A 638 -20.52 21.93 -11.97
C ILE A 638 -19.77 23.25 -11.87
N ALA A 639 -20.46 24.29 -11.42
CA ALA A 639 -19.89 25.59 -11.11
C ALA A 639 -19.72 25.74 -9.60
N ILE A 640 -18.55 26.24 -9.20
CA ILE A 640 -18.23 26.65 -7.85
C ILE A 640 -18.34 28.17 -7.79
N TYR A 641 -19.09 28.71 -6.82
CA TYR A 641 -19.08 30.14 -6.51
C TYR A 641 -18.24 30.39 -5.27
N HIS A 642 -17.35 31.38 -5.35
CA HIS A 642 -16.51 31.80 -4.24
C HIS A 642 -16.10 33.27 -4.40
N ASN A 643 -16.34 34.09 -3.37
CA ASN A 643 -15.97 35.51 -3.33
C ASN A 643 -16.47 36.31 -4.55
N GLY A 644 -17.71 36.06 -4.98
CA GLY A 644 -18.34 36.75 -6.11
C GLY A 644 -17.84 36.31 -7.49
N LYS A 645 -16.95 35.32 -7.57
CA LYS A 645 -16.49 34.68 -8.82
C LYS A 645 -17.07 33.28 -8.97
N ALA A 646 -17.10 32.79 -10.20
CA ALA A 646 -17.48 31.42 -10.50
C ALA A 646 -16.36 30.69 -11.27
N LEU A 647 -16.15 29.42 -10.98
CA LEU A 647 -15.26 28.51 -11.71
C LEU A 647 -16.07 27.28 -12.14
N THR A 648 -16.08 26.97 -13.44
CA THR A 648 -16.91 25.89 -13.99
C THR A 648 -16.07 24.71 -14.49
N PHE A 649 -16.44 23.51 -14.05
CA PHE A 649 -15.80 22.22 -14.32
C PHE A 649 -16.65 21.37 -15.27
N PRO A 650 -16.04 20.53 -16.13
CA PRO A 650 -14.65 20.03 -16.06
C PRO A 650 -13.58 20.95 -16.66
N ALA A 651 -13.97 22.03 -17.35
CA ALA A 651 -13.01 22.91 -18.03
C ALA A 651 -12.06 23.68 -17.09
N ASN A 652 -12.48 23.90 -15.84
CA ASN A 652 -11.79 24.74 -14.87
C ASN A 652 -11.53 26.16 -15.43
N VAL A 653 -12.59 26.82 -15.89
CA VAL A 653 -12.55 28.19 -16.43
C VAL A 653 -13.44 29.11 -15.62
N GLU A 654 -13.07 30.38 -15.53
CA GLU A 654 -13.86 31.42 -14.85
C GLU A 654 -15.18 31.68 -15.60
N GLY A 655 -16.24 32.00 -14.85
CA GLY A 655 -17.59 32.22 -15.37
C GLY A 655 -18.49 30.98 -15.29
N ILE A 656 -19.75 31.15 -15.68
CA ILE A 656 -20.78 30.11 -15.73
C ILE A 656 -21.34 29.93 -17.15
N PRO A 657 -21.95 28.78 -17.47
CA PRO A 657 -22.43 28.49 -18.82
C PRO A 657 -23.46 29.47 -19.38
N MET A 658 -24.08 30.30 -18.53
CA MET A 658 -25.08 31.29 -18.91
C MET A 658 -24.48 32.68 -19.20
N ASP A 659 -23.20 32.89 -18.93
CA ASP A 659 -22.51 34.14 -19.26
C ASP A 659 -22.34 34.25 -20.78
N TRP A 660 -22.49 35.47 -21.32
CA TRP A 660 -22.47 35.71 -22.77
C TRP A 660 -21.12 35.37 -23.42
N ASP A 661 -20.02 35.46 -22.66
CA ASP A 661 -18.64 35.21 -23.08
C ASP A 661 -18.09 33.87 -22.57
N TYR A 662 -18.93 33.01 -21.97
CA TYR A 662 -18.50 31.67 -21.58
C TYR A 662 -18.20 30.81 -22.81
N TYR A 663 -16.91 30.53 -23.04
CA TYR A 663 -16.43 29.95 -24.30
C TYR A 663 -16.23 28.43 -24.26
N SER A 664 -16.18 27.80 -23.08
CA SER A 664 -15.83 26.38 -22.98
C SER A 664 -17.01 25.47 -23.33
N SER A 665 -16.77 24.47 -24.16
CA SER A 665 -17.75 23.44 -24.52
C SER A 665 -17.60 22.14 -23.72
N ALA A 666 -16.72 22.10 -22.71
CA ALA A 666 -16.49 20.87 -21.96
C ALA A 666 -17.64 20.62 -20.96
N ASP A 667 -18.27 19.45 -21.08
CA ASP A 667 -19.34 18.96 -20.22
C ASP A 667 -19.00 17.54 -19.73
N TRP A 668 -19.53 17.16 -18.57
CA TRP A 668 -19.75 15.74 -18.29
C TRP A 668 -21.01 15.26 -19.00
N SER A 669 -21.04 13.99 -19.38
CA SER A 669 -22.17 13.38 -20.07
C SER A 669 -22.50 12.03 -19.45
N VAL A 670 -23.79 11.75 -19.31
CA VAL A 670 -24.33 10.44 -18.94
C VAL A 670 -25.40 10.03 -19.96
N LEU A 671 -25.38 8.76 -20.38
CA LEU A 671 -26.39 8.21 -21.25
C LEU A 671 -27.62 7.80 -20.44
N VAL A 672 -28.81 8.24 -20.86
CA VAL A 672 -30.09 7.79 -20.31
C VAL A 672 -30.67 6.77 -21.27
N GLU A 673 -30.77 5.52 -20.83
CA GLU A 673 -31.21 4.40 -21.65
C GLU A 673 -32.64 3.95 -21.27
N PRO A 674 -33.48 3.58 -22.25
CA PRO A 674 -34.77 2.96 -21.99
C PRO A 674 -34.64 1.72 -21.09
N LYS A 675 -35.65 1.50 -20.24
CA LYS A 675 -35.65 0.40 -19.26
C LYS A 675 -35.46 -1.00 -19.88
N GLU A 676 -36.07 -1.25 -21.03
CA GLU A 676 -36.00 -2.55 -21.73
C GLU A 676 -34.73 -2.71 -22.61
N GLN A 677 -33.86 -1.69 -22.63
CA GLN A 677 -32.59 -1.77 -23.34
C GLN A 677 -31.58 -2.63 -22.57
N PHE A 678 -30.76 -3.37 -23.32
CA PHE A 678 -29.63 -4.13 -22.80
C PHE A 678 -28.65 -3.24 -22.02
N ILE A 679 -27.85 -3.85 -21.14
CA ILE A 679 -26.77 -3.16 -20.41
C ILE A 679 -25.44 -3.51 -21.08
N THR A 680 -24.82 -2.53 -21.73
CA THR A 680 -23.52 -2.69 -22.38
C THR A 680 -22.42 -2.92 -21.35
N LEU A 681 -21.69 -4.03 -21.48
CA LEU A 681 -20.56 -4.37 -20.61
C LEU A 681 -19.21 -4.13 -21.28
N LEU A 682 -19.14 -4.30 -22.60
CA LEU A 682 -17.90 -4.17 -23.36
C LEU A 682 -18.18 -3.76 -24.81
N GLU A 683 -17.42 -2.80 -25.32
CA GLU A 683 -17.34 -2.40 -26.72
C GLU A 683 -15.88 -2.30 -27.14
N ALA A 684 -15.49 -3.09 -28.13
CA ALA A 684 -14.08 -3.30 -28.52
C ALA A 684 -13.22 -2.02 -28.54
N HIS A 685 -13.69 -0.98 -29.24
CA HIS A 685 -12.94 0.24 -29.42
C HIS A 685 -13.03 1.20 -28.23
N ALA A 686 -14.22 1.39 -27.67
CA ALA A 686 -14.42 2.31 -26.54
C ALA A 686 -13.68 1.84 -25.29
N ASP A 687 -13.59 0.51 -25.11
CA ASP A 687 -13.00 -0.13 -23.93
C ASP A 687 -11.61 -0.71 -24.17
N PHE A 688 -11.00 -0.46 -25.33
CA PHE A 688 -9.71 -1.07 -25.66
C PHE A 688 -8.67 -0.89 -24.55
N ASN A 689 -8.60 0.28 -23.91
CA ASN A 689 -7.64 0.58 -22.85
C ASN A 689 -8.01 0.01 -21.47
N THR A 690 -9.28 -0.38 -21.26
CA THR A 690 -9.76 -0.98 -20.01
C THR A 690 -9.65 -2.51 -20.01
N ILE A 691 -9.59 -3.13 -21.20
CA ILE A 691 -9.35 -4.57 -21.36
C ILE A 691 -7.93 -4.94 -20.90
N GLU A 692 -7.84 -5.85 -19.95
CA GLU A 692 -6.59 -6.48 -19.51
C GLU A 692 -6.46 -7.87 -20.14
N THR A 693 -5.25 -8.22 -20.54
CA THR A 693 -4.94 -9.51 -21.15
C THR A 693 -3.80 -10.19 -20.43
N TYR A 694 -3.98 -11.46 -20.10
CA TYR A 694 -2.97 -12.27 -19.42
C TYR A 694 -2.79 -13.63 -20.08
N MET A 695 -1.63 -14.24 -19.87
CA MET A 695 -1.40 -15.65 -20.12
C MET A 695 -1.21 -16.39 -18.80
N ILE A 696 -1.81 -17.58 -18.68
CA ILE A 696 -1.46 -18.55 -17.65
C ILE A 696 -0.42 -19.50 -18.24
N LYS A 697 0.70 -19.72 -17.51
CA LYS A 697 1.79 -20.65 -17.86
C LYS A 697 2.36 -20.51 -19.29
N GLY A 698 2.43 -19.30 -19.83
CA GLY A 698 2.96 -19.07 -21.18
C GLY A 698 3.50 -17.66 -21.41
N ALA A 699 3.93 -17.41 -22.64
CA ALA A 699 4.42 -16.10 -23.09
C ALA A 699 3.27 -15.06 -23.17
N PHE A 700 3.63 -13.81 -23.47
CA PHE A 700 2.69 -12.68 -23.51
C PHE A 700 1.55 -12.86 -24.53
N VAL A 701 0.40 -12.26 -24.21
CA VAL A 701 -0.75 -12.08 -25.12
C VAL A 701 -0.66 -10.69 -25.72
N LEU A 702 -0.90 -10.59 -27.02
CA LEU A 702 -1.02 -9.32 -27.72
C LEU A 702 -2.50 -8.94 -27.85
N LYS A 703 -2.74 -7.64 -27.79
CA LYS A 703 -4.05 -7.02 -27.94
C LYS A 703 -3.93 -5.87 -28.93
N THR A 704 -4.69 -5.89 -30.01
CA THR A 704 -4.72 -4.83 -31.03
C THR A 704 -6.15 -4.46 -31.42
N ILE A 705 -6.34 -3.24 -31.91
CA ILE A 705 -7.60 -2.84 -32.54
C ILE A 705 -7.56 -3.32 -33.99
N ASN A 706 -8.60 -4.01 -34.41
CA ASN A 706 -8.86 -4.34 -35.81
C ASN A 706 -10.14 -3.63 -36.28
N THR A 707 -10.18 -3.25 -37.55
CA THR A 707 -11.32 -2.59 -38.18
C THR A 707 -11.71 -3.36 -39.43
N GLY A 708 -12.98 -3.73 -39.53
CA GLY A 708 -13.53 -4.38 -40.71
C GLY A 708 -13.80 -3.40 -41.86
N ALA A 709 -14.70 -3.81 -42.76
CA ALA A 709 -15.02 -3.06 -43.97
C ALA A 709 -15.84 -1.77 -43.72
N SER A 710 -16.33 -1.55 -42.50
CA SER A 710 -17.11 -0.36 -42.15
C SER A 710 -16.62 0.29 -40.83
N PRO A 711 -16.83 1.61 -40.65
CA PRO A 711 -16.39 2.34 -39.46
C PRO A 711 -16.94 1.80 -38.13
N GLU A 712 -18.11 1.16 -38.17
CA GLU A 712 -18.77 0.52 -37.02
C GLU A 712 -18.29 -0.92 -36.73
N ASP A 713 -17.60 -1.57 -37.66
CA ASP A 713 -17.07 -2.93 -37.47
C ASP A 713 -15.70 -2.91 -36.79
N LYS A 714 -15.67 -2.38 -35.55
CA LYS A 714 -14.46 -2.34 -34.73
C LYS A 714 -14.37 -3.56 -33.83
N ARG A 715 -13.17 -4.12 -33.71
CA ARG A 715 -12.93 -5.39 -33.02
C ARG A 715 -11.65 -5.32 -32.21
N THR A 716 -11.63 -5.99 -31.07
CA THR A 716 -10.41 -6.17 -30.28
C THR A 716 -9.88 -7.55 -30.57
N LEU A 717 -8.76 -7.60 -31.31
CA LEU A 717 -8.05 -8.82 -31.60
C LEU A 717 -7.19 -9.21 -30.40
N ILE A 718 -7.37 -10.44 -29.94
CA ILE A 718 -6.56 -11.08 -28.90
C ILE A 718 -5.82 -12.23 -29.56
N ASN A 719 -4.49 -12.21 -29.53
CA ASN A 719 -3.69 -13.28 -30.10
C ASN A 719 -2.44 -13.61 -29.27
N ALA A 720 -1.97 -14.84 -29.42
CA ALA A 720 -0.72 -15.29 -28.83
C ALA A 720 0.12 -16.04 -29.88
N ARG A 721 1.39 -16.27 -29.58
CA ARG A 721 2.26 -17.06 -30.46
C ARG A 721 1.86 -18.53 -30.48
N GLU A 722 1.51 -19.08 -29.33
CA GLU A 722 1.20 -20.48 -29.12
C GLU A 722 0.28 -20.61 -27.90
N LEU A 723 -0.66 -21.54 -27.96
CA LEU A 723 -1.44 -22.02 -26.82
C LEU A 723 -1.13 -23.50 -26.65
N LYS A 724 -0.67 -23.88 -25.46
CA LYS A 724 -0.44 -25.26 -25.06
C LYS A 724 -1.58 -25.74 -24.16
N PRO A 725 -1.77 -27.08 -23.99
CA PRO A 725 -2.84 -27.63 -23.16
C PRO A 725 -2.91 -27.05 -21.74
N GLU A 726 -1.79 -26.64 -21.15
CA GLU A 726 -1.66 -26.05 -19.82
C GLU A 726 -1.83 -24.52 -19.76
N ASN A 727 -1.89 -23.85 -20.92
CA ASN A 727 -1.93 -22.38 -21.04
C ASN A 727 -3.35 -21.86 -21.15
N ARG A 728 -3.62 -20.66 -20.62
CA ARG A 728 -4.91 -19.98 -20.85
C ARG A 728 -4.66 -18.54 -21.28
N ILE A 729 -5.33 -18.10 -22.34
CA ILE A 729 -5.51 -16.68 -22.61
C ILE A 729 -6.64 -16.19 -21.70
N VAL A 730 -6.41 -15.06 -21.02
CA VAL A 730 -7.38 -14.42 -20.13
C VAL A 730 -7.60 -13.00 -20.63
N VAL A 731 -8.86 -12.65 -20.83
CA VAL A 731 -9.32 -11.30 -21.14
C VAL A 731 -10.23 -10.87 -20.01
N ARG A 732 -9.93 -9.74 -19.38
CA ARG A 732 -10.67 -9.23 -18.24
C ARG A 732 -10.99 -7.75 -18.44
N SER A 733 -12.21 -7.34 -18.13
CA SER A 733 -12.62 -5.93 -18.15
C SER A 733 -13.36 -5.59 -16.88
N TYR A 734 -13.00 -4.50 -16.21
CA TYR A 734 -13.81 -3.96 -15.13
C TYR A 734 -15.10 -3.39 -15.72
N ILE A 735 -16.24 -3.75 -15.15
CA ILE A 735 -17.58 -3.41 -15.67
C ILE A 735 -18.48 -2.74 -14.64
N LYS A 736 -18.04 -2.62 -13.39
CA LYS A 736 -18.87 -2.07 -12.31
C LYS A 736 -19.33 -0.63 -12.59
N ASP A 737 -18.48 0.18 -13.23
CA ASP A 737 -18.82 1.56 -13.63
C ASP A 737 -19.92 1.63 -14.71
N LYS A 738 -20.14 0.54 -15.44
CA LYS A 738 -21.21 0.41 -16.44
C LYS A 738 -22.50 -0.14 -15.86
N THR A 739 -22.41 -0.91 -14.77
CA THR A 739 -23.57 -1.52 -14.13
C THR A 739 -24.12 -0.69 -12.98
N ASP A 740 -23.30 0.15 -12.32
CA ASP A 740 -23.69 0.93 -11.13
C ASP A 740 -24.91 1.85 -11.39
N GLY A 741 -24.96 2.55 -12.52
CA GLY A 741 -26.09 3.42 -12.87
C GLY A 741 -27.35 2.66 -13.33
N ARG A 742 -27.22 1.37 -13.63
CA ARG A 742 -28.29 0.45 -14.04
C ARG A 742 -28.50 -0.67 -13.01
N PHE A 743 -28.04 -0.48 -11.77
CA PHE A 743 -27.97 -1.54 -10.75
C PHE A 743 -29.31 -2.24 -10.49
N ASN A 744 -30.41 -1.47 -10.48
CA ASN A 744 -31.76 -1.99 -10.24
C ASN A 744 -32.30 -2.83 -11.40
N ASP A 745 -31.71 -2.75 -12.59
CA ASP A 745 -32.14 -3.50 -13.77
C ASP A 745 -31.46 -4.87 -13.86
N LEU A 746 -30.29 -5.04 -13.21
CA LEU A 746 -29.52 -6.29 -13.25
C LEU A 746 -30.33 -7.56 -12.92
N PRO A 747 -31.22 -7.58 -11.89
CA PRO A 747 -31.98 -8.79 -11.57
C PRO A 747 -32.94 -9.26 -12.68
N ALA A 748 -33.34 -8.34 -13.58
CA ALA A 748 -34.19 -8.66 -14.72
C ALA A 748 -33.42 -9.41 -15.81
N CYS A 749 -32.13 -9.13 -15.97
CA CYS A 749 -31.28 -9.80 -16.96
C CYS A 749 -31.19 -11.30 -16.71
N LYS A 750 -31.30 -12.09 -17.79
CA LYS A 750 -31.23 -13.56 -17.75
C LYS A 750 -30.07 -14.11 -18.57
N GLN A 751 -29.53 -13.32 -19.49
CA GLN A 751 -28.49 -13.75 -20.41
C GLN A 751 -27.38 -12.72 -20.51
N LEU A 752 -26.15 -13.23 -20.62
CA LEU A 752 -24.98 -12.49 -21.10
C LEU A 752 -24.78 -12.83 -22.57
N TYR A 753 -24.65 -11.81 -23.41
CA TYR A 753 -24.33 -11.96 -24.82
C TYR A 753 -22.88 -11.56 -25.07
N LEU A 754 -22.17 -12.34 -25.88
CA LEU A 754 -20.82 -12.03 -26.37
C LEU A 754 -20.79 -12.17 -27.88
N LYS A 755 -20.50 -11.07 -28.59
CA LYS A 755 -20.35 -11.06 -30.04
C LYS A 755 -18.87 -11.14 -30.42
N THR A 756 -18.51 -12.19 -31.16
CA THR A 756 -17.14 -12.42 -31.63
C THR A 756 -16.94 -11.92 -33.07
N GLY A 757 -15.68 -11.71 -33.46
CA GLY A 757 -15.24 -11.54 -34.84
C GLY A 757 -14.57 -12.81 -35.34
N GLU A 758 -13.43 -12.68 -36.02
CA GLU A 758 -12.63 -13.83 -36.47
C GLU A 758 -12.12 -14.66 -35.28
N VAL A 759 -12.03 -15.97 -35.49
CA VAL A 759 -11.53 -16.94 -34.50
C VAL A 759 -10.67 -17.97 -35.21
N ILE A 760 -9.43 -18.14 -34.74
CA ILE A 760 -8.40 -19.00 -35.31
C ILE A 760 -7.83 -19.89 -34.21
N GLY A 761 -7.86 -21.21 -34.43
CA GLY A 761 -7.23 -22.19 -33.53
C GLY A 761 -7.90 -22.37 -32.16
N ILE A 762 -9.02 -21.68 -31.89
CA ILE A 762 -9.77 -21.75 -30.63
C ILE A 762 -11.16 -22.31 -30.93
N SER A 763 -11.56 -23.36 -30.21
CA SER A 763 -12.86 -24.02 -30.37
C SER A 763 -13.81 -23.73 -29.23
N GLU A 764 -13.29 -23.43 -28.03
CA GLU A 764 -14.08 -23.24 -26.82
C GLU A 764 -13.58 -22.05 -25.98
N LEU A 765 -14.53 -21.32 -25.41
CA LEU A 765 -14.30 -20.25 -24.45
C LEU A 765 -15.05 -20.55 -23.14
N GLU A 766 -14.55 -20.00 -22.05
CA GLU A 766 -15.27 -19.90 -20.78
C GLU A 766 -15.57 -18.42 -20.54
N VAL A 767 -16.83 -18.08 -20.34
CA VAL A 767 -17.29 -16.69 -20.25
C VAL A 767 -18.12 -16.50 -19.00
N GLY A 768 -17.88 -15.41 -18.26
CA GLY A 768 -18.69 -15.06 -17.11
C GLY A 768 -18.10 -13.90 -16.32
N PHE A 769 -18.17 -14.00 -14.99
CA PHE A 769 -17.90 -12.85 -14.12
C PHE A 769 -16.99 -13.17 -12.94
N VAL A 770 -16.23 -12.15 -12.52
CA VAL A 770 -15.64 -12.07 -11.18
C VAL A 770 -16.49 -11.11 -10.36
N THR A 771 -16.85 -11.53 -9.15
CA THR A 771 -17.76 -10.81 -8.25
C THR A 771 -17.01 -9.99 -7.19
N THR A 772 -17.71 -9.12 -6.46
CA THR A 772 -17.19 -8.40 -5.28
C THR A 772 -16.67 -9.32 -4.19
N ASP A 773 -17.12 -10.58 -4.16
CA ASP A 773 -16.60 -11.59 -3.24
C ASP A 773 -15.22 -12.11 -3.69
N GLY A 774 -14.70 -11.69 -4.86
CA GLY A 774 -13.46 -12.22 -5.43
C GLY A 774 -13.62 -13.63 -6.01
N TYR A 775 -14.87 -14.05 -6.28
CA TYR A 775 -15.23 -15.37 -6.79
C TYR A 775 -15.57 -15.30 -8.27
N THR A 776 -15.23 -16.36 -9.01
CA THR A 776 -15.40 -16.46 -10.46
C THR A 776 -16.49 -17.47 -10.81
N TYR A 777 -17.41 -17.07 -11.70
CA TYR A 777 -18.50 -17.91 -12.20
C TYR A 777 -18.49 -17.87 -13.73
N LYS A 778 -18.46 -19.04 -14.38
CA LYS A 778 -18.30 -19.13 -15.84
C LYS A 778 -19.22 -20.17 -16.46
N PHE A 779 -19.45 -20.00 -17.74
CA PHE A 779 -20.11 -20.96 -18.62
C PHE A 779 -19.16 -21.33 -19.76
N GLU A 780 -19.02 -22.63 -20.02
CA GLU A 780 -18.24 -23.14 -21.14
C GLU A 780 -19.10 -23.14 -22.41
N THR A 781 -18.59 -22.58 -23.51
CA THR A 781 -19.29 -22.55 -24.79
C THR A 781 -18.33 -22.76 -25.95
N SER A 782 -18.80 -23.45 -26.98
CA SER A 782 -18.11 -23.47 -28.27
C SER A 782 -18.10 -22.08 -28.90
N VAL A 783 -17.05 -21.76 -29.64
CA VAL A 783 -16.90 -20.48 -30.36
C VAL A 783 -16.59 -20.72 -31.84
N LYS A 784 -17.15 -19.86 -32.69
CA LYS A 784 -16.88 -19.80 -34.13
C LYS A 784 -16.69 -18.35 -34.55
N ALA A 785 -16.17 -18.14 -35.75
CA ALA A 785 -16.04 -16.80 -36.33
C ALA A 785 -17.43 -16.13 -36.46
N ASN A 786 -17.49 -14.84 -36.13
CA ASN A 786 -18.67 -13.98 -36.21
C ASN A 786 -19.90 -14.53 -35.47
N ALA A 787 -19.70 -15.24 -34.35
CA ALA A 787 -20.76 -15.82 -33.55
C ALA A 787 -21.38 -14.80 -32.57
N LEU A 788 -22.66 -15.01 -32.26
CA LEU A 788 -23.30 -14.44 -31.08
C LEU A 788 -23.45 -15.57 -30.06
N LEU A 789 -22.71 -15.48 -28.97
CA LEU A 789 -22.77 -16.44 -27.87
C LEU A 789 -23.80 -15.96 -26.86
N GLU A 790 -24.76 -16.81 -26.51
CA GLU A 790 -25.80 -16.56 -25.51
C GLU A 790 -25.49 -17.40 -24.27
N ILE A 791 -25.11 -16.74 -23.17
CA ILE A 791 -24.73 -17.38 -21.91
C ILE A 791 -25.87 -17.21 -20.90
N PRO A 792 -26.61 -18.28 -20.55
CA PRO A 792 -27.63 -18.22 -19.52
C PRO A 792 -27.00 -18.00 -18.15
N LEU A 793 -27.43 -16.95 -17.43
CA LEU A 793 -26.83 -16.58 -16.15
C LEU A 793 -27.10 -17.62 -15.05
N ASP A 794 -28.21 -18.35 -15.14
CA ASP A 794 -28.58 -19.44 -14.22
C ASP A 794 -27.74 -20.71 -14.44
N LYS A 795 -26.94 -20.76 -15.51
CA LYS A 795 -26.00 -21.86 -15.82
C LYS A 795 -24.55 -21.54 -15.52
N LEU A 796 -24.25 -20.35 -14.99
CA LEU A 796 -22.91 -20.02 -14.53
C LEU A 796 -22.51 -20.91 -13.35
N VAL A 797 -21.34 -21.54 -13.45
CA VAL A 797 -20.81 -22.44 -12.42
C VAL A 797 -19.63 -21.77 -11.73
N ALA A 798 -19.60 -21.85 -10.39
CA ALA A 798 -18.46 -21.38 -9.61
C ALA A 798 -17.20 -22.20 -9.93
N GLY A 799 -16.07 -21.52 -10.13
CA GLY A 799 -14.81 -22.15 -10.50
C GLY A 799 -13.60 -21.59 -9.76
N LYS A 800 -12.42 -22.04 -10.17
CA LYS A 800 -11.15 -21.45 -9.70
C LYS A 800 -11.08 -19.99 -10.14
N THR A 801 -10.72 -19.10 -9.22
CA THR A 801 -10.50 -17.70 -9.55
C THR A 801 -9.07 -17.49 -10.02
N ILE A 802 -8.91 -16.87 -11.18
CA ILE A 802 -7.61 -16.56 -11.77
C ILE A 802 -6.98 -15.37 -11.02
N LEU A 803 -5.83 -15.60 -10.40
CA LEU A 803 -5.06 -14.59 -9.69
C LEU A 803 -4.19 -13.82 -10.70
N ARG A 804 -4.74 -12.72 -11.21
CA ARG A 804 -4.06 -11.84 -12.16
C ARG A 804 -4.14 -10.37 -11.73
N PRO A 805 -3.08 -9.58 -12.00
CA PRO A 805 -1.83 -9.94 -12.71
C PRO A 805 -0.95 -10.95 -11.95
N THR A 806 0.03 -11.54 -12.63
CA THR A 806 0.88 -12.58 -12.03
C THR A 806 1.62 -12.04 -10.81
N ALA A 807 1.47 -12.72 -9.68
CA ALA A 807 2.16 -12.38 -8.45
C ALA A 807 3.67 -12.71 -8.54
N TYR A 808 4.47 -12.03 -7.72
CA TYR A 808 5.88 -12.34 -7.52
C TYR A 808 6.14 -12.74 -6.06
N PRO A 809 6.98 -13.76 -5.76
CA PRO A 809 7.82 -14.57 -6.67
C PRO A 809 7.05 -15.56 -7.56
N SER A 810 7.71 -16.08 -8.60
CA SER A 810 7.07 -16.92 -9.64
C SER A 810 6.54 -18.27 -9.17
N PHE A 811 6.77 -18.68 -7.91
CA PHE A 811 6.22 -19.92 -7.34
C PHE A 811 4.80 -19.73 -6.78
N LEU A 812 4.28 -18.51 -6.74
CA LEU A 812 2.94 -18.21 -6.26
C LEU A 812 1.87 -18.79 -7.20
N PRO A 813 0.70 -19.15 -6.67
CA PRO A 813 -0.32 -19.86 -7.43
C PRO A 813 -0.98 -18.96 -8.47
N ASP A 814 -1.31 -19.54 -9.62
CA ASP A 814 -2.11 -18.86 -10.66
C ASP A 814 -3.60 -18.77 -10.31
N TYR A 815 -4.06 -19.56 -9.33
CA TYR A 815 -5.46 -19.73 -9.02
C TYR A 815 -5.73 -19.74 -7.51
N PHE A 816 -6.79 -19.06 -7.11
CA PHE A 816 -7.49 -19.29 -5.86
C PHE A 816 -8.58 -20.34 -6.08
N THR A 817 -8.66 -21.34 -5.19
CA THR A 817 -9.71 -22.37 -5.24
C THR A 817 -10.66 -22.15 -4.07
N PRO A 818 -11.88 -21.65 -4.31
CA PRO A 818 -12.90 -21.50 -3.29
C PRO A 818 -13.08 -22.76 -2.43
N LYS A 819 -13.16 -22.57 -1.12
CA LYS A 819 -13.49 -23.62 -0.13
C LYS A 819 -14.87 -23.46 0.47
N THR A 820 -15.45 -22.27 0.35
CA THR A 820 -16.81 -21.96 0.76
C THR A 820 -17.63 -21.75 -0.49
N GLU A 821 -18.83 -22.33 -0.55
CA GLU A 821 -19.74 -22.09 -1.67
C GLU A 821 -20.46 -20.76 -1.48
N ILE A 822 -20.35 -19.88 -2.45
CA ILE A 822 -21.10 -18.62 -2.52
C ILE A 822 -21.91 -18.69 -3.81
N PRO A 823 -23.26 -18.58 -3.77
CA PRO A 823 -24.06 -18.56 -4.99
C PRO A 823 -23.78 -17.32 -5.84
N PHE A 824 -23.89 -17.45 -7.16
CA PHE A 824 -23.78 -16.32 -8.07
C PHE A 824 -24.90 -15.29 -7.81
N ASP A 825 -24.52 -14.02 -7.72
CA ASP A 825 -25.45 -12.88 -7.66
C ASP A 825 -25.02 -11.84 -8.69
N ILE A 826 -25.87 -11.59 -9.69
CA ILE A 826 -25.59 -10.63 -10.77
C ILE A 826 -25.34 -9.21 -10.22
N ARG A 827 -25.89 -8.85 -9.06
CA ARG A 827 -25.69 -7.54 -8.43
C ARG A 827 -24.26 -7.35 -7.90
N LYS A 828 -23.49 -8.43 -7.81
CA LYS A 828 -22.11 -8.43 -7.32
C LYS A 828 -21.07 -8.45 -8.43
N ILE A 829 -21.44 -8.42 -9.72
CA ILE A 829 -20.46 -8.49 -10.81
C ILE A 829 -19.55 -7.26 -10.83
N GLU A 830 -18.24 -7.48 -10.95
CA GLU A 830 -17.25 -6.40 -11.07
C GLU A 830 -16.42 -6.50 -12.34
N PHE A 831 -16.12 -7.73 -12.78
CA PHE A 831 -15.40 -7.97 -14.02
C PHE A 831 -16.16 -8.91 -14.93
N LEU A 832 -16.17 -8.59 -16.22
CA LEU A 832 -16.37 -9.56 -17.29
C LEU A 832 -15.04 -10.30 -17.50
N GLU A 833 -15.07 -11.63 -17.51
CA GLU A 833 -13.89 -12.46 -17.78
C GLU A 833 -14.18 -13.48 -18.89
N ILE A 834 -13.31 -13.50 -19.90
CA ILE A 834 -13.33 -14.42 -21.03
C ILE A 834 -12.01 -15.17 -21.05
N THR A 835 -12.04 -16.50 -21.02
CA THR A 835 -10.85 -17.35 -21.08
C THR A 835 -10.94 -18.40 -22.18
N THR A 836 -9.81 -18.78 -22.75
CA THR A 836 -9.73 -20.03 -23.52
C THR A 836 -9.83 -21.22 -22.56
N LYS A 837 -10.63 -22.23 -22.90
CA LYS A 837 -10.80 -23.45 -22.10
C LYS A 837 -9.52 -24.29 -21.96
N GLU A 838 -9.48 -25.09 -20.90
CA GLU A 838 -8.42 -26.06 -20.62
C GLU A 838 -8.25 -27.18 -21.65
N GLY A 839 -6.99 -27.51 -21.98
CA GLY A 839 -6.63 -28.59 -22.89
C GLY A 839 -6.48 -28.21 -24.37
N GLN A 840 -6.77 -26.96 -24.75
CA GLN A 840 -6.61 -26.50 -26.14
C GLN A 840 -5.13 -26.34 -26.52
N SER A 841 -4.77 -26.73 -27.74
CA SER A 841 -3.42 -26.62 -28.28
C SER A 841 -3.45 -26.11 -29.72
N THR A 842 -2.75 -25.01 -29.99
CA THR A 842 -2.69 -24.45 -31.35
C THR A 842 -1.53 -23.46 -31.50
N GLU A 843 -1.01 -23.34 -32.72
CA GLU A 843 -0.08 -22.27 -33.09
C GLU A 843 -0.86 -21.04 -33.55
N HIS A 844 -0.37 -19.85 -33.19
CA HIS A 844 -0.98 -18.56 -33.54
C HIS A 844 -2.49 -18.44 -33.24
N PRO A 845 -2.97 -18.82 -32.03
CA PRO A 845 -4.37 -18.64 -31.66
C PRO A 845 -4.75 -17.17 -31.71
N ALA A 846 -5.95 -16.91 -32.22
CA ALA A 846 -6.53 -15.58 -32.25
C ALA A 846 -8.05 -15.64 -32.07
N PHE A 847 -8.61 -14.66 -31.37
CA PHE A 847 -10.04 -14.41 -31.38
C PHE A 847 -10.31 -12.92 -31.25
N GLU A 848 -11.37 -12.47 -31.91
CA GLU A 848 -11.81 -11.08 -31.87
C GLU A 848 -13.06 -10.94 -31.01
N ILE A 849 -13.09 -9.89 -30.19
CA ILE A 849 -14.28 -9.47 -29.43
C ILE A 849 -14.84 -8.20 -30.07
N LYS A 850 -16.14 -8.17 -30.36
CA LYS A 850 -16.84 -6.97 -30.85
C LYS A 850 -17.54 -6.24 -29.70
N SER A 851 -18.38 -6.95 -28.95
CA SER A 851 -19.10 -6.40 -27.81
C SER A 851 -19.63 -7.48 -26.86
N ALA A 852 -19.98 -7.07 -25.65
CA ALA A 852 -20.69 -7.90 -24.68
C ALA A 852 -21.75 -7.08 -23.91
N TRP A 853 -22.91 -7.67 -23.63
CA TRP A 853 -24.02 -6.99 -22.94
C TRP A 853 -24.92 -7.96 -22.17
N LEU A 854 -25.67 -7.44 -21.21
CA LEU A 854 -26.70 -8.18 -20.46
C LEU A 854 -28.09 -7.87 -21.01
N LYS A 855 -28.97 -8.87 -21.02
CA LYS A 855 -30.40 -8.70 -21.31
C LYS A 855 -31.26 -9.69 -20.53
#